data_AF-A0A9E8ZBP8-F1
#
_entry.id   AF-A0A9E8ZBP8-F1
#
_cell.length_a   1.000
_cell.length_b   1.000
_cell.length_c   1.000
_cell.angle_alpha   90.00
_cell.angle_beta   90.00
_cell.angle_gamma   90.00
#
_symmetry.space_group_name_H-M   'P 1'
#
loop_
_entity.id
_entity.type
_entity.pdbx_description
1 polymer ?
#
loop_
_entity_poly.entity_id
_entity_poly.type
_entity_poly.pdbx_seq_one_letter_code
_entity_poly.pdbx_strand_id
1 'polypeptide(L)'
;MATFLTDSADIARVYYSSKLNLKQRSELGQFLTPATVARFMAGQFNNLSGHIHLLDPGAGIGTLTAAVVERLLANPAQVGSCSITAYEVEPVFFPSLNQTLTECCAALSSKGIQADYYLRKENFIKASSEMNLPLFQKVVPSFTHAILNPPYKKIHSQSAEKKVLSSIGIDTVNFYSAFVWLAILQLIDDGEMVAITPRSFCNGTYFRPFRKAFLEYMKLDKIHIFESRTATFSEGEVLQENIIFHALRSKQKPSNVKITSNSEIALDEISESRYASYDEVIEPNDSEQFIHIVTNPLKNSLRVQMNKMPCTLDEIGLEVSTGPVVDFRLKTSLRNYLSDGTVPLLYPESVKLSKLVFPPDNPRKPIAIEKNQDTEKWLIEPGWYVLTKRFSSKEEKRRVVAAVCSPIGSKSLGVENHLNYYHAKGKGMPPDVAKGLATFLNSTLFDSYFRQFSGHTQVNATDLRRVKYPCKNDLIQIGVRVGSNDLNQEEIDKVVHEVLSIMDEATAAVQANKRIEEALVILKAISAPREQQNERSALCLLALADIQPDKPWSQATAPKRGITEMMDWFRDHYGKQYAPNTRETVRRQTMHQFVQMGLVVENPDKPDRPINSPKWCYQLHQQALSLLQVYGSERWEEARRNYAVSVTNLLQARNRNLSMIPITLPDGQAIQLSSGGQNILIKDILESFCPRFTPGGVVLYIGDAGDKFIINETQKFREMGIELDPHGKMPDVVVYHRQQDWLVLIEAVTSHGPVNLKRHNELKQLFQSSRKGLVFVTAFPSRREMTRYLAEISWETEVWVADQPDHMIHFNGERFLGPY
;
A
#
# COMPACT_ATOMS: atom_id res chain seq x y z
N MET A 1 23.94 -6.37 -23.36
CA MET A 1 24.05 -6.40 -21.89
C MET A 1 23.01 -5.46 -21.33
N ALA A 2 22.14 -5.94 -20.44
CA ALA A 2 21.32 -5.06 -19.62
C ALA A 2 22.28 -4.30 -18.69
N THR A 3 22.25 -2.97 -18.72
CA THR A 3 23.09 -2.15 -17.85
C THR A 3 22.39 -2.06 -16.49
N PHE A 4 22.96 -2.67 -15.45
CA PHE A 4 22.39 -2.73 -14.10
C PHE A 4 22.74 -1.46 -13.28
N LEU A 5 22.58 -0.27 -13.85
CA LEU A 5 23.03 0.99 -13.23
C LEU A 5 22.26 1.28 -11.94
N THR A 6 20.93 1.10 -11.98
CA THR A 6 20.07 1.37 -10.82
C THR A 6 20.31 0.35 -9.70
N ASP A 7 20.57 -0.92 -10.04
CA ASP A 7 20.87 -1.95 -9.02
C ASP A 7 22.24 -1.71 -8.38
N SER A 8 23.25 -1.31 -9.16
CA SER A 8 24.55 -0.88 -8.61
C SER A 8 24.41 0.28 -7.63
N ALA A 9 23.61 1.30 -7.98
CA ALA A 9 23.32 2.41 -7.07
C ALA A 9 22.54 1.93 -5.82
N ASP A 10 21.63 0.96 -5.95
CA ASP A 10 20.87 0.42 -4.82
C ASP A 10 21.73 -0.39 -3.84
N ILE A 11 22.79 -1.06 -4.30
CA ILE A 11 23.76 -1.70 -3.41
C ILE A 11 24.42 -0.63 -2.51
N ALA A 12 24.82 0.50 -3.08
CA ALA A 12 25.32 1.63 -2.29
C ALA A 12 24.25 2.18 -1.34
N ARG A 13 22.97 2.23 -1.76
CA ARG A 13 21.85 2.62 -0.90
C ARG A 13 21.79 1.77 0.36
N VAL A 14 21.78 0.44 0.21
CA VAL A 14 21.71 -0.51 1.32
C VAL A 14 22.90 -0.31 2.26
N TYR A 15 24.10 -0.13 1.71
CA TYR A 15 25.30 0.14 2.49
C TYR A 15 25.18 1.39 3.36
N TYR A 16 24.88 2.56 2.77
CA TYR A 16 24.74 3.80 3.55
C TYR A 16 23.54 3.78 4.50
N SER A 17 22.48 3.09 4.08
CA SER A 17 21.28 2.91 4.89
C SER A 17 21.55 2.15 6.18
N SER A 18 22.46 1.17 6.15
CA SER A 18 22.88 0.42 7.33
C SER A 18 23.84 1.19 8.25
N LYS A 19 24.52 2.24 7.75
CA LYS A 19 25.55 3.00 8.49
C LYS A 19 25.06 4.33 9.07
N LEU A 20 24.04 4.95 8.49
CA LEU A 20 23.45 6.19 9.01
C LEU A 20 22.54 5.85 10.19
N ASN A 21 22.81 6.43 11.37
CA ASN A 21 21.92 6.22 12.52
C ASN A 21 20.56 6.88 12.26
N LEU A 22 19.51 6.39 12.92
CA LEU A 22 18.13 6.89 12.75
C LEU A 22 18.00 8.42 13.00
N LYS A 23 18.85 8.96 13.88
CA LYS A 23 18.87 10.38 14.24
C LYS A 23 19.37 11.26 13.07
N GLN A 24 20.44 10.86 12.40
CA GLN A 24 21.00 11.54 11.23
C GLN A 24 20.01 11.51 10.05
N ARG A 25 19.35 10.37 9.81
CA ARG A 25 18.28 10.26 8.78
C ARG A 25 17.12 11.22 9.06
N SER A 26 16.69 11.32 10.31
CA SER A 26 15.65 12.27 10.72
C SER A 26 16.10 13.73 10.65
N GLU A 27 17.37 14.03 10.94
CA GLU A 27 17.93 15.39 10.90
C GLU A 27 18.06 15.92 9.48
N LEU A 28 18.42 15.04 8.53
CA LEU A 28 18.53 15.35 7.11
C LEU A 28 17.16 15.37 6.41
N GLY A 29 16.22 14.52 6.85
CA GLY A 29 14.91 14.38 6.23
C GLY A 29 14.96 13.81 4.81
N GLN A 30 16.11 13.30 4.35
CA GLN A 30 16.32 12.71 3.03
C GLN A 30 16.29 11.18 3.15
N PHE A 31 15.41 10.54 2.39
CA PHE A 31 15.30 9.09 2.30
C PHE A 31 15.83 8.65 0.94
N LEU A 32 16.82 7.76 0.91
CA LEU A 32 17.34 7.27 -0.36
C LEU A 32 16.27 6.39 -1.05
N THR A 33 16.04 6.64 -2.33
CA THR A 33 14.98 5.98 -3.10
C THR A 33 15.39 4.54 -3.47
N PRO A 34 14.57 3.51 -3.16
CA PRO A 34 14.83 2.14 -3.62
C PRO A 34 14.79 2.02 -5.15
N ALA A 35 15.56 1.09 -5.72
CA ALA A 35 15.62 0.84 -7.17
C ALA A 35 14.24 0.69 -7.84
N THR A 36 13.33 -0.07 -7.22
CA THR A 36 11.97 -0.31 -7.74
C THR A 36 11.18 1.00 -7.88
N VAL A 37 11.25 1.86 -6.86
CA VAL A 37 10.60 3.18 -6.86
C VAL A 37 11.26 4.10 -7.88
N ALA A 38 12.59 4.10 -7.96
CA ALA A 38 13.34 4.92 -8.90
C ALA A 38 13.01 4.58 -10.37
N ARG A 39 12.97 3.29 -10.72
CA ARG A 39 12.56 2.82 -12.04
C ARG A 39 11.11 3.18 -12.36
N PHE A 40 10.21 3.02 -11.40
CA PHE A 40 8.82 3.41 -11.57
C PHE A 40 8.69 4.92 -11.85
N MET A 41 9.41 5.77 -11.09
CA MET A 41 9.46 7.22 -11.31
C MET A 41 10.02 7.56 -12.70
N ALA A 42 11.17 7.00 -13.06
CA ALA A 42 11.77 7.21 -14.39
C ALA A 42 10.85 6.74 -15.53
N GLY A 43 10.03 5.72 -15.30
CA GLY A 43 9.00 5.24 -16.21
C GLY A 43 7.81 6.20 -16.39
N GLN A 44 7.66 7.22 -15.56
CA GLN A 44 6.55 8.18 -15.66
C GLN A 44 6.77 9.29 -16.69
N PHE A 45 8.00 9.55 -17.14
CA PHE A 45 8.26 10.52 -18.22
C PHE A 45 7.54 10.11 -19.52
N ASN A 46 6.94 11.07 -20.21
CA ASN A 46 6.25 10.88 -21.48
C ASN A 46 7.23 10.89 -22.65
N ASN A 47 8.13 11.87 -22.67
CA ASN A 47 9.13 12.04 -23.69
C ASN A 47 10.53 11.88 -23.07
N LEU A 48 11.40 11.08 -23.70
CA LEU A 48 12.82 10.98 -23.35
C LEU A 48 13.67 10.99 -24.64
N SER A 49 13.23 11.74 -25.65
CA SER A 49 13.91 11.90 -26.94
C SER A 49 14.56 13.28 -27.09
N GLY A 50 15.50 13.40 -28.03
CA GLY A 50 16.22 14.64 -28.31
C GLY A 50 17.34 14.93 -27.33
N HIS A 51 17.56 16.21 -27.03
CA HIS A 51 18.62 16.67 -26.13
C HIS A 51 18.08 16.76 -24.69
N ILE A 52 18.57 15.90 -23.82
CA ILE A 52 18.12 15.79 -22.44
C ILE A 52 19.04 16.62 -21.55
N HIS A 53 18.47 17.60 -20.86
CA HIS A 53 19.08 18.30 -19.74
C HIS A 53 18.32 17.87 -18.47
N LEU A 54 18.92 17.00 -17.67
CA LEU A 54 18.32 16.38 -16.49
C LEU A 54 18.78 17.07 -15.21
N LEU A 55 17.82 17.45 -14.36
CA LEU A 55 18.05 17.97 -13.01
C LEU A 55 17.69 16.93 -11.94
N ASP A 56 18.64 16.63 -11.05
CA ASP A 56 18.45 15.85 -9.83
C ASP A 56 18.87 16.71 -8.60
N PRO A 57 17.95 17.48 -8.01
CA PRO A 57 18.27 18.54 -7.05
C PRO A 57 18.57 18.04 -5.62
N GLY A 58 18.47 16.72 -5.38
CA GLY A 58 18.74 16.09 -4.10
C GLY A 58 19.18 14.65 -4.31
N ALA A 59 20.26 14.50 -5.06
CA ALA A 59 20.62 13.26 -5.75
C ALA A 59 20.94 12.10 -4.82
N GLY A 60 21.37 12.36 -3.57
CA GLY A 60 21.81 11.33 -2.65
C GLY A 60 22.98 10.58 -3.29
N ILE A 61 22.77 9.30 -3.56
CA ILE A 61 23.75 8.44 -4.25
C ILE A 61 23.52 8.29 -5.76
N GLY A 62 22.50 8.94 -6.32
CA GLY A 62 22.24 8.97 -7.77
C GLY A 62 21.28 7.90 -8.30
N THR A 63 20.52 7.19 -7.44
CA THR A 63 19.61 6.11 -7.87
C THR A 63 18.52 6.59 -8.85
N LEU A 64 17.96 7.79 -8.65
CA LEU A 64 16.97 8.37 -9.57
C LEU A 64 17.59 8.69 -10.93
N THR A 65 18.76 9.32 -10.92
CA THR A 65 19.54 9.59 -12.13
C THR A 65 19.85 8.30 -12.90
N ALA A 66 20.34 7.25 -12.21
CA ALA A 66 20.63 5.96 -12.83
C ALA A 66 19.39 5.34 -13.50
N ALA A 67 18.22 5.43 -12.86
CA ALA A 67 16.97 4.91 -13.41
C ALA A 67 16.51 5.66 -14.67
N VAL A 68 16.70 6.99 -14.73
CA VAL A 68 16.43 7.77 -15.95
C VAL A 68 17.38 7.37 -17.07
N VAL A 69 18.66 7.16 -16.76
CA VAL A 69 19.66 6.74 -17.75
C VAL A 69 19.35 5.33 -18.29
N GLU A 70 18.93 4.38 -17.45
CA GLU A 70 18.44 3.07 -17.91
C GLU A 70 17.27 3.22 -18.91
N ARG A 71 16.36 4.18 -18.70
CA ARG A 71 15.27 4.48 -19.64
C ARG A 71 15.74 5.07 -20.96
N LEU A 72 16.73 5.96 -20.94
CA LEU A 72 17.36 6.50 -22.16
C LEU A 72 18.05 5.38 -22.97
N LEU A 73 18.74 4.48 -22.28
CA LEU A 73 19.43 3.34 -22.89
C LEU A 73 18.48 2.29 -23.49
N ALA A 74 17.20 2.29 -23.10
CA ALA A 74 16.20 1.39 -23.69
C ALA A 74 15.83 1.78 -25.13
N ASN A 75 15.91 3.07 -25.48
CA ASN A 75 15.60 3.58 -26.82
C ASN A 75 16.67 4.59 -27.30
N PRO A 76 17.95 4.18 -27.41
CA PRO A 76 19.08 5.10 -27.58
C PRO A 76 19.03 5.86 -28.91
N ALA A 77 18.41 5.29 -29.94
CA ALA A 77 18.30 5.92 -31.27
C ALA A 77 17.49 7.23 -31.29
N GLN A 78 16.69 7.48 -30.25
CA GLN A 78 15.88 8.70 -30.14
C GLN A 78 16.55 9.78 -29.29
N VAL A 79 17.70 9.49 -28.67
CA VAL A 79 18.40 10.39 -27.75
C VAL A 79 19.57 11.06 -28.47
N GLY A 80 19.55 12.38 -28.58
CA GLY A 80 20.62 13.17 -29.18
C GLY A 80 21.80 13.38 -28.24
N SER A 81 21.54 13.84 -27.02
CA SER A 81 22.56 14.02 -25.96
C SER A 81 21.91 14.00 -24.58
N CYS A 82 22.71 13.84 -23.53
CA CYS A 82 22.26 13.88 -22.13
C CYS A 82 23.26 14.62 -21.23
N SER A 83 22.88 15.78 -20.72
CA SER A 83 23.63 16.51 -19.68
C SER A 83 22.91 16.37 -18.34
N ILE A 84 23.62 15.92 -17.31
CA ILE A 84 23.08 15.61 -15.99
C ILE A 84 23.58 16.64 -14.98
N THR A 85 22.69 17.35 -14.28
CA THR A 85 23.05 18.20 -13.14
C THR A 85 22.51 17.61 -11.86
N ALA A 86 23.41 17.23 -10.95
CA ALA A 86 23.08 16.64 -9.66
C ALA A 86 23.53 17.57 -8.52
N TYR A 87 22.62 17.84 -7.57
CA TYR A 87 22.94 18.56 -6.34
C TYR A 87 22.97 17.60 -5.15
N GLU A 88 24.01 17.70 -4.34
CA GLU A 88 24.12 16.99 -3.07
C GLU A 88 24.91 17.83 -2.06
N VAL A 89 24.45 17.86 -0.81
CA VAL A 89 25.06 18.64 0.27
C VAL A 89 25.87 17.75 1.22
N GLU A 90 25.55 16.46 1.31
CA GLU A 90 26.12 15.52 2.26
C GLU A 90 27.41 14.87 1.73
N PRO A 91 28.59 15.16 2.33
CA PRO A 91 29.87 14.69 1.81
C PRO A 91 30.02 13.17 1.77
N VAL A 92 29.27 12.46 2.64
CA VAL A 92 29.28 11.00 2.73
C VAL A 92 28.78 10.34 1.44
N PHE A 93 27.92 11.01 0.67
CA PHE A 93 27.37 10.48 -0.59
C PHE A 93 28.23 10.82 -1.81
N PHE A 94 29.11 11.84 -1.75
CA PHE A 94 29.86 12.30 -2.92
C PHE A 94 30.64 11.21 -3.66
N PRO A 95 31.35 10.27 -3.00
CA PRO A 95 32.08 9.23 -3.73
C PRO A 95 31.15 8.34 -4.57
N SER A 96 30.07 7.84 -3.96
CA SER A 96 29.13 6.93 -4.61
C SER A 96 28.27 7.63 -5.67
N LEU A 97 27.88 8.89 -5.42
CA LEU A 97 27.20 9.71 -6.42
C LEU A 97 28.10 9.98 -7.63
N ASN A 98 29.36 10.36 -7.41
CA ASN A 98 30.30 10.61 -8.51
C ASN A 98 30.57 9.35 -9.33
N GLN A 99 30.67 8.19 -8.67
CA GLN A 99 30.78 6.89 -9.35
C GLN A 99 29.54 6.62 -10.20
N THR A 100 28.34 6.75 -9.63
CA THR A 100 27.07 6.52 -10.35
C THR A 100 26.94 7.44 -11.57
N LEU A 101 27.26 8.72 -11.44
CA LEU A 101 27.24 9.68 -12.56
C LEU A 101 28.25 9.31 -13.66
N THR A 102 29.45 8.88 -13.27
CA THR A 102 30.49 8.44 -14.21
C THR A 102 30.05 7.19 -14.97
N GLU A 103 29.49 6.20 -14.29
CA GLU A 103 28.95 4.98 -14.89
C GLU A 103 27.77 5.27 -15.83
N CYS A 104 26.90 6.21 -15.46
CA CYS A 104 25.81 6.67 -16.31
C CYS A 104 26.31 7.28 -17.63
N CYS A 105 27.24 8.23 -17.58
CA CYS A 105 27.82 8.85 -18.77
C CYS A 105 28.59 7.84 -19.63
N ALA A 106 29.32 6.92 -19.01
CA ALA A 106 30.02 5.84 -19.71
C ALA A 106 29.03 4.92 -20.46
N ALA A 107 27.92 4.54 -19.80
CA ALA A 107 26.88 3.71 -20.40
C ALA A 107 26.21 4.39 -21.60
N LEU A 108 25.89 5.68 -21.51
CA LEU A 108 25.34 6.48 -22.61
C LEU A 108 26.33 6.60 -23.77
N SER A 109 27.60 6.89 -23.46
CA SER A 109 28.67 7.01 -24.45
C SER A 109 28.89 5.69 -25.21
N SER A 110 28.77 4.54 -24.52
CA SER A 110 28.84 3.21 -25.14
C SER A 110 27.74 2.94 -26.18
N LYS A 111 26.67 3.75 -26.17
CA LYS A 111 25.57 3.72 -27.14
C LYS A 111 25.65 4.86 -28.17
N GLY A 112 26.74 5.63 -28.18
CA GLY A 112 26.93 6.76 -29.10
C GLY A 112 26.19 8.03 -28.71
N ILE A 113 25.66 8.11 -27.48
CA ILE A 113 24.99 9.31 -26.97
C ILE A 113 26.02 10.20 -26.31
N GLN A 114 26.14 11.47 -26.74
CA GLN A 114 26.98 12.44 -26.05
C GLN A 114 26.44 12.69 -24.65
N ALA A 115 27.26 12.43 -23.63
CA ALA A 115 26.85 12.58 -22.24
C ALA A 115 27.90 13.27 -21.37
N ASP A 116 27.42 14.15 -20.50
CA ASP A 116 28.21 14.86 -19.50
C ASP A 116 27.43 14.98 -18.19
N TYR A 117 28.14 15.23 -17.09
CA TYR A 117 27.51 15.52 -15.81
C TYR A 117 28.19 16.67 -15.09
N TYR A 118 27.41 17.33 -14.23
CA TYR A 118 27.86 18.38 -13.35
C TYR A 118 27.36 18.12 -11.93
N LEU A 119 28.29 17.78 -11.02
CA LEU A 119 28.02 17.53 -9.61
C LEU A 119 28.21 18.82 -8.78
N ARG A 120 27.10 19.39 -8.29
CA ARG A 120 27.05 20.58 -7.41
C ARG A 120 27.08 20.13 -5.95
N LYS A 121 28.22 20.31 -5.29
CA LYS A 121 28.46 19.97 -3.87
C LYS A 121 27.99 21.09 -2.93
N GLU A 122 26.75 21.52 -3.08
CA GLU A 122 26.20 22.68 -2.38
C GLU A 122 24.71 22.54 -2.10
N ASN A 123 24.19 23.40 -1.22
CA ASN A 123 22.78 23.40 -0.87
C ASN A 123 21.93 24.01 -2.01
N PHE A 124 21.03 23.22 -2.59
CA PHE A 124 20.17 23.62 -3.71
C PHE A 124 19.35 24.90 -3.45
N ILE A 125 18.84 25.10 -2.24
CA ILE A 125 18.13 26.34 -1.87
C ILE A 125 19.10 27.52 -1.86
N LYS A 126 20.31 27.37 -1.32
CA LYS A 126 21.30 28.46 -1.32
C LYS A 126 21.83 28.78 -2.72
N ALA A 127 22.07 27.77 -3.56
CA ALA A 127 22.43 27.96 -4.96
C ALA A 127 21.38 28.79 -5.70
N SER A 128 20.10 28.69 -5.30
CA SER A 128 19.03 29.52 -5.83
C SER A 128 19.02 30.98 -5.38
N SER A 129 19.81 31.38 -4.38
CA SER A 129 19.94 32.79 -3.98
C SER A 129 20.79 33.61 -4.96
N GLU A 130 21.74 32.95 -5.65
CA GLU A 130 22.58 33.58 -6.67
C GLU A 130 21.79 33.89 -7.95
N MET A 131 20.58 33.32 -8.08
CA MET A 131 19.69 33.45 -9.24
C MET A 131 19.02 34.83 -9.39
N ASN A 132 19.05 35.69 -8.36
CA ASN A 132 18.36 37.00 -8.34
C ASN A 132 19.30 38.19 -8.06
N LEU A 133 20.63 38.01 -8.15
CA LEU A 133 21.58 39.09 -8.02
C LEU A 133 21.52 40.02 -9.26
N PRO A 134 21.39 41.35 -9.12
CA PRO A 134 21.29 42.30 -10.25
C PRO A 134 22.45 42.26 -11.25
N LEU A 135 23.59 41.67 -10.87
CA LEU A 135 24.79 41.52 -11.71
C LEU A 135 24.83 40.22 -12.52
N PHE A 136 23.94 39.26 -12.24
CA PHE A 136 23.84 37.98 -12.95
C PHE A 136 22.53 37.93 -13.74
N GLN A 137 22.60 37.41 -14.97
CA GLN A 137 21.46 37.31 -15.89
C GLN A 137 20.25 36.63 -15.21
N LYS A 138 19.04 37.14 -15.49
CA LYS A 138 17.77 36.43 -15.20
C LYS A 138 17.95 34.94 -15.50
N VAL A 139 17.60 34.07 -14.55
CA VAL A 139 17.63 32.61 -14.76
C VAL A 139 16.97 32.27 -16.08
N VAL A 140 17.76 31.80 -17.02
CA VAL A 140 17.26 31.22 -18.26
C VAL A 140 16.96 29.77 -17.93
N PRO A 141 15.67 29.34 -17.98
CA PRO A 141 15.35 27.94 -17.78
C PRO A 141 16.17 27.08 -18.75
N SER A 142 16.75 26.00 -18.25
CA SER A 142 17.76 25.21 -18.99
C SER A 142 17.54 23.71 -18.90
N PHE A 143 16.63 23.24 -18.04
CA PHE A 143 16.38 21.81 -17.87
C PHE A 143 15.12 21.37 -18.62
N THR A 144 15.26 20.29 -19.36
CA THR A 144 14.16 19.59 -20.04
C THR A 144 13.41 18.65 -19.10
N HIS A 145 14.12 18.07 -18.13
CA HIS A 145 13.60 17.04 -17.25
C HIS A 145 14.10 17.28 -15.82
N ALA A 146 13.22 17.07 -14.84
CA ALA A 146 13.59 17.04 -13.43
C ALA A 146 13.07 15.76 -12.78
N ILE A 147 13.92 15.05 -12.06
CA ILE A 147 13.53 13.90 -11.23
C ILE A 147 13.97 14.16 -9.79
N LEU A 148 13.07 14.01 -8.82
CA LEU A 148 13.41 14.35 -7.44
C LEU A 148 12.67 13.55 -6.37
N ASN A 149 13.44 13.15 -5.36
CA ASN A 149 12.97 12.76 -4.03
C ASN A 149 13.55 13.76 -3.02
N PRO A 150 12.90 14.93 -2.83
CA PRO A 150 13.45 16.01 -2.02
C PRO A 150 13.33 15.71 -0.51
N PRO A 151 14.05 16.44 0.37
CA PRO A 151 14.00 16.20 1.81
C PRO A 151 12.67 16.64 2.46
N TYR A 152 12.14 15.80 3.37
CA TYR A 152 10.86 15.98 4.05
C TYR A 152 11.02 16.67 5.42
N LYS A 153 11.39 17.95 5.40
CA LYS A 153 11.70 18.71 6.62
C LYS A 153 10.92 20.02 6.70
N LYS A 154 10.34 20.32 7.86
CA LYS A 154 9.69 21.63 8.09
C LYS A 154 10.74 22.75 8.09
N ILE A 155 10.42 23.87 7.44
CA ILE A 155 11.25 25.05 7.42
C ILE A 155 10.93 25.89 8.65
N HIS A 156 11.94 26.17 9.49
CA HIS A 156 11.78 27.08 10.63
C HIS A 156 11.74 28.53 10.15
N SER A 157 10.86 29.35 10.73
CA SER A 157 10.63 30.74 10.31
C SER A 157 11.88 31.62 10.37
N GLN A 158 12.85 31.28 11.22
CA GLN A 158 14.11 32.02 11.39
C GLN A 158 15.30 31.40 10.64
N SER A 159 15.11 30.31 9.88
CA SER A 159 16.22 29.62 9.21
C SER A 159 16.80 30.44 8.05
N ALA A 160 18.07 30.19 7.70
CA ALA A 160 18.72 30.84 6.57
C ALA A 160 18.00 30.52 5.25
N GLU A 161 17.52 29.28 5.09
CA GLU A 161 16.74 28.83 3.94
C GLU A 161 15.43 29.61 3.83
N LYS A 162 14.72 29.88 4.93
CA LYS A 162 13.49 30.69 4.88
C LYS A 162 13.77 32.11 4.39
N LYS A 163 14.90 32.72 4.79
CA LYS A 163 15.31 34.05 4.32
C LYS A 163 15.59 34.05 2.82
N VAL A 164 16.33 33.05 2.33
CA VAL A 164 16.65 32.88 0.90
C VAL A 164 15.37 32.69 0.07
N LEU A 165 14.49 31.77 0.48
CA LEU A 165 13.24 31.52 -0.22
C LEU A 165 12.35 32.78 -0.25
N SER A 166 12.29 33.52 0.86
CA SER A 166 11.50 34.75 0.94
C SER A 166 12.06 35.85 0.03
N SER A 167 13.39 35.96 -0.13
CA SER A 167 14.00 36.96 -1.02
C SER A 167 13.74 36.71 -2.50
N ILE A 168 13.34 35.49 -2.88
CA ILE A 168 12.97 35.12 -4.25
C ILE A 168 11.45 34.90 -4.41
N GLY A 169 10.65 35.30 -3.42
CA GLY A 169 9.18 35.23 -3.49
C GLY A 169 8.57 33.84 -3.25
N ILE A 170 9.35 32.87 -2.75
CA ILE A 170 8.88 31.52 -2.44
C ILE A 170 8.38 31.46 -0.99
N ASP A 171 7.07 31.29 -0.82
CA ASP A 171 6.46 31.06 0.48
C ASP A 171 5.99 29.61 0.64
N THR A 172 6.76 28.84 1.40
CA THR A 172 6.36 27.49 1.80
C THR A 172 6.88 27.14 3.20
N VAL A 173 6.36 26.03 3.74
CA VAL A 173 6.60 25.54 5.10
C VAL A 173 7.44 24.26 5.15
N ASN A 174 7.76 23.65 4.00
CA ASN A 174 8.52 22.40 3.93
C ASN A 174 9.57 22.42 2.80
N PHE A 175 10.71 21.79 3.05
CA PHE A 175 11.80 21.64 2.08
C PHE A 175 11.34 20.96 0.79
N TYR A 176 10.51 19.92 0.83
CA TYR A 176 10.09 19.23 -0.40
C TYR A 176 9.40 20.18 -1.38
N SER A 177 8.49 21.01 -0.87
CA SER A 177 7.77 21.99 -1.69
C SER A 177 8.67 23.13 -2.16
N ALA A 178 9.72 23.47 -1.40
CA ALA A 178 10.70 24.45 -1.84
C ALA A 178 11.56 23.90 -2.99
N PHE A 179 12.02 22.65 -2.88
CA PHE A 179 12.79 21.98 -3.93
C PHE A 179 11.98 21.83 -5.22
N VAL A 180 10.72 21.41 -5.13
CA VAL A 180 9.82 21.32 -6.28
C VAL A 180 9.63 22.70 -6.92
N TRP A 181 9.34 23.74 -6.14
CA TRP A 181 9.14 25.08 -6.69
C TRP A 181 10.41 25.61 -7.38
N LEU A 182 11.58 25.44 -6.77
CA LEU A 182 12.86 25.82 -7.38
C LEU A 182 13.17 25.05 -8.67
N ALA A 183 12.83 23.76 -8.73
CA ALA A 183 12.98 22.97 -9.95
C ALA A 183 12.02 23.44 -11.05
N ILE A 184 10.77 23.81 -10.70
CA ILE A 184 9.80 24.39 -11.66
C ILE A 184 10.37 25.63 -12.34
N LEU A 185 11.00 26.53 -11.57
CA LEU A 185 11.57 27.77 -12.10
C LEU A 185 12.70 27.53 -13.11
N GLN A 186 13.39 26.40 -13.02
CA GLN A 186 14.54 26.05 -13.88
C GLN A 186 14.17 25.16 -15.09
N LEU A 187 12.93 24.66 -15.15
CA LEU A 187 12.43 23.88 -16.28
C LEU A 187 12.09 24.78 -17.47
N ILE A 188 12.44 24.37 -18.68
CA ILE A 188 11.98 25.03 -19.91
C ILE A 188 10.47 24.83 -20.12
N ASP A 189 9.89 25.62 -21.02
CA ASP A 189 8.54 25.33 -21.50
C ASP A 189 8.51 23.95 -22.17
N ASP A 190 7.43 23.21 -21.93
CA ASP A 190 7.26 21.78 -22.25
C ASP A 190 8.21 20.83 -21.51
N GLY A 191 8.97 21.32 -20.53
CA GLY A 191 9.80 20.49 -19.65
C GLY A 191 8.96 19.61 -18.71
N GLU A 192 9.45 18.41 -18.43
CA GLU A 192 8.75 17.42 -17.60
C GLU A 192 9.37 17.31 -16.19
N MET A 193 8.53 17.08 -15.18
CA MET A 193 8.94 16.80 -13.81
C MET A 193 8.32 15.51 -13.32
N VAL A 194 9.13 14.64 -12.71
CA VAL A 194 8.65 13.53 -11.88
C VAL A 194 9.17 13.69 -10.46
N ALA A 195 8.27 13.71 -9.49
CA ALA A 195 8.66 13.87 -8.08
C ALA A 195 7.89 12.91 -7.17
N ILE A 196 8.57 12.44 -6.12
CA ILE A 196 7.94 11.76 -4.98
C ILE A 196 7.89 12.71 -3.79
N THR A 197 6.69 12.98 -3.28
CA THR A 197 6.50 13.95 -2.19
C THR A 197 5.38 13.53 -1.24
N PRO A 198 5.34 14.05 -0.01
CA PRO A 198 4.20 13.87 0.87
C PRO A 198 2.91 14.45 0.27
N ARG A 199 1.82 13.69 0.26
CA ARG A 199 0.47 14.08 -0.22
C ARG A 199 -0.08 15.35 0.43
N SER A 200 0.46 15.74 1.58
CA SER A 200 0.01 16.89 2.38
C SER A 200 -0.10 18.21 1.61
N PHE A 201 0.66 18.42 0.51
CA PHE A 201 0.52 19.65 -0.25
C PHE A 201 -0.80 19.73 -1.00
N CYS A 202 -1.44 18.61 -1.35
CA CYS A 202 -2.67 18.55 -2.13
C CYS A 202 -3.85 19.24 -1.42
N ASN A 203 -3.88 19.20 -0.07
CA ASN A 203 -5.00 19.67 0.75
C ASN A 203 -4.60 20.50 1.98
N GLY A 204 -3.31 20.56 2.35
CA GLY A 204 -2.86 21.30 3.52
C GLY A 204 -2.98 22.81 3.31
N THR A 205 -3.64 23.52 4.22
CA THR A 205 -3.85 24.97 4.13
C THR A 205 -2.55 25.77 4.02
N TYR A 206 -1.50 25.36 4.75
CA TYR A 206 -0.17 25.96 4.70
C TYR A 206 0.54 25.82 3.34
N PHE A 207 0.10 24.89 2.48
CA PHE A 207 0.66 24.67 1.14
C PHE A 207 -0.09 25.43 0.04
N ARG A 208 -1.08 26.27 0.39
CA ARG A 208 -1.82 27.07 -0.59
C ARG A 208 -0.92 27.90 -1.51
N PRO A 209 0.06 28.68 -1.02
CA PRO A 209 0.92 29.46 -1.92
C PRO A 209 1.71 28.58 -2.89
N PHE A 210 2.24 27.45 -2.40
CA PHE A 210 2.91 26.45 -3.24
C PHE A 210 1.98 25.85 -4.31
N ARG A 211 0.75 25.44 -3.95
CA ARG A 211 -0.22 24.91 -4.92
C ARG A 211 -0.55 25.93 -6.01
N LYS A 212 -0.71 27.21 -5.65
CA LYS A 212 -0.96 28.28 -6.63
C LYS A 212 0.15 28.34 -7.67
N ALA A 213 1.40 28.46 -7.21
CA ALA A 213 2.55 28.52 -8.10
C ALA A 213 2.72 27.23 -8.90
N PHE A 214 2.58 26.07 -8.26
CA PHE A 214 2.67 24.78 -8.94
C PHE A 214 1.66 24.68 -10.09
N LEU A 215 0.39 24.99 -9.85
CA LEU A 215 -0.68 24.87 -10.86
C LEU A 215 -0.68 26.00 -11.89
N GLU A 216 -0.03 27.12 -11.60
CA GLU A 216 0.21 28.19 -12.57
C GLU A 216 1.18 27.71 -13.65
N TYR A 217 2.37 27.23 -13.27
CA TYR A 217 3.43 26.85 -14.20
C TYR A 217 3.31 25.41 -14.72
N MET A 218 2.84 24.48 -13.89
CA MET A 218 2.82 23.05 -14.20
C MET A 218 1.39 22.55 -14.41
N LYS A 219 1.24 21.49 -15.19
CA LYS A 219 -0.01 20.76 -15.40
C LYS A 219 0.21 19.29 -15.08
N LEU A 220 -0.53 18.78 -14.09
CA LEU A 220 -0.49 17.37 -13.71
C LEU A 220 -0.99 16.50 -14.85
N ASP A 221 -0.27 15.42 -15.13
CA ASP A 221 -0.65 14.42 -16.14
C ASP A 221 -0.76 13.02 -15.51
N LYS A 222 0.11 12.67 -14.55
CA LYS A 222 0.04 11.37 -13.85
C LYS A 222 0.22 11.54 -12.35
N ILE A 223 -0.52 10.76 -11.58
CA ILE A 223 -0.40 10.66 -10.11
C ILE A 223 -0.42 9.19 -9.73
N HIS A 224 0.51 8.77 -8.89
CA HIS A 224 0.55 7.45 -8.29
C HIS A 224 0.46 7.56 -6.76
N ILE A 225 -0.39 6.72 -6.16
CA ILE A 225 -0.62 6.67 -4.72
C ILE A 225 -0.22 5.29 -4.20
N PHE A 226 0.47 5.29 -3.06
CA PHE A 226 0.74 4.07 -2.30
C PHE A 226 -0.41 3.82 -1.30
N GLU A 227 -1.05 2.66 -1.33
CA GLU A 227 -2.13 2.36 -0.39
C GLU A 227 -1.61 2.07 1.02
N SER A 228 -0.39 1.51 1.13
CA SER A 228 0.28 1.30 2.40
C SER A 228 1.25 2.43 2.74
N ARG A 229 1.12 2.99 3.94
CA ARG A 229 2.02 4.03 4.50
C ARG A 229 3.43 3.52 4.80
N THR A 230 3.66 2.20 4.80
CA THR A 230 4.95 1.59 5.15
C THR A 230 5.69 0.98 3.96
N ALA A 231 5.05 0.90 2.78
CA ALA A 231 5.59 0.11 1.67
C ALA A 231 6.75 0.79 0.92
N THR A 232 6.77 2.12 0.78
CA THR A 232 7.76 2.81 -0.06
C THR A 232 9.11 3.02 0.64
N PHE A 233 9.12 3.12 1.97
CA PHE A 233 10.31 3.38 2.79
C PHE A 233 10.24 2.56 4.09
N SER A 234 10.13 1.24 3.98
CA SER A 234 10.02 0.30 5.12
C SER A 234 11.17 0.41 6.14
N GLU A 235 12.31 0.99 5.73
CA GLU A 235 13.49 1.22 6.56
C GLU A 235 13.45 2.54 7.38
N GLY A 236 12.40 3.36 7.24
CA GLY A 236 12.19 4.59 8.00
C GLY A 236 10.86 4.58 8.73
N GLU A 237 10.85 4.88 10.03
CA GLU A 237 9.61 5.02 10.84
C GLU A 237 8.80 6.29 10.48
N VAL A 238 8.68 6.63 9.20
CA VAL A 238 7.94 7.81 8.74
C VAL A 238 6.60 7.38 8.17
N LEU A 239 5.57 7.51 9.02
CA LEU A 239 4.16 7.37 8.64
C LEU A 239 3.69 8.61 7.88
N GLN A 240 4.10 8.77 6.62
CA GLN A 240 3.57 9.81 5.72
C GLN A 240 3.04 9.19 4.42
N GLU A 241 1.84 9.61 4.01
CA GLU A 241 1.28 9.24 2.70
C GLU A 241 2.04 9.99 1.61
N ASN A 242 2.94 9.32 0.90
CA ASN A 242 3.63 9.87 -0.26
C ASN A 242 2.83 9.65 -1.54
N ILE A 243 3.05 10.49 -2.54
CA ILE A 243 2.59 10.32 -3.90
C ILE A 243 3.76 10.52 -4.85
N ILE A 244 3.74 9.81 -5.97
CA ILE A 244 4.56 10.17 -7.14
C ILE A 244 3.66 10.94 -8.08
N PHE A 245 4.13 12.06 -8.61
CA PHE A 245 3.43 12.76 -9.66
C PHE A 245 4.36 13.06 -10.83
N HIS A 246 3.76 13.11 -12.01
CA HIS A 246 4.33 13.63 -13.23
C HIS A 246 3.54 14.89 -13.64
N ALA A 247 4.28 15.94 -14.00
CA ALA A 247 3.71 17.20 -14.44
C ALA A 247 4.54 17.82 -15.56
N LEU A 248 3.87 18.51 -16.48
CA LEU A 248 4.50 19.24 -17.58
C LEU A 248 4.45 20.74 -17.33
N ARG A 249 5.53 21.44 -17.63
CA ARG A 249 5.54 22.91 -17.67
C ARG A 249 4.84 23.37 -18.93
N SER A 250 3.54 23.61 -18.86
CA SER A 250 2.75 23.98 -20.04
C SER A 250 1.60 24.92 -19.69
N LYS A 251 1.22 25.73 -20.67
CA LYS A 251 -0.02 26.53 -20.62
C LYS A 251 -1.26 25.67 -20.89
N GLN A 252 -1.09 24.57 -21.63
CA GLN A 252 -2.19 23.68 -21.99
C GLN A 252 -2.36 22.61 -20.92
N LYS A 253 -3.57 22.54 -20.32
CA LYS A 253 -3.92 21.44 -19.42
C LYS A 253 -4.25 20.18 -20.23
N PRO A 254 -3.80 18.98 -19.82
CA PRO A 254 -4.24 17.74 -20.45
C PRO A 254 -5.74 17.55 -20.24
N SER A 255 -6.39 16.74 -21.09
CA SER A 255 -7.83 16.45 -20.93
C SER A 255 -8.10 15.63 -19.67
N ASN A 256 -7.21 14.68 -19.37
CA ASN A 256 -7.33 13.77 -18.24
C ASN A 256 -6.00 13.67 -17.47
N VAL A 257 -6.09 13.34 -16.19
CA VAL A 257 -4.97 12.96 -15.33
C VAL A 257 -5.07 11.45 -15.08
N LYS A 258 -3.99 10.71 -15.33
CA LYS A 258 -3.89 9.29 -15.02
C LYS A 258 -3.57 9.11 -13.54
N ILE A 259 -4.51 8.56 -12.78
CA ILE A 259 -4.34 8.21 -11.37
C ILE A 259 -4.10 6.71 -11.28
N THR A 260 -3.05 6.30 -10.57
CA THR A 260 -2.75 4.89 -10.30
C THR A 260 -2.60 4.66 -8.80
N SER A 261 -2.93 3.46 -8.32
CA SER A 261 -2.63 3.04 -6.94
C SER A 261 -2.22 1.59 -6.85
N ASN A 262 -1.32 1.28 -5.93
CA ASN A 262 -0.87 -0.08 -5.66
C ASN A 262 -1.15 -0.47 -4.21
N SER A 263 -1.76 -1.65 -4.04
CA SER A 263 -2.10 -2.27 -2.75
C SER A 263 -0.95 -3.06 -2.13
N GLU A 264 0.03 -3.48 -2.93
CA GLU A 264 1.11 -4.37 -2.53
C GLU A 264 2.50 -3.74 -2.68
N ILE A 265 3.50 -4.36 -2.02
CA ILE A 265 4.88 -3.87 -1.91
C ILE A 265 5.58 -3.84 -3.28
N ALA A 266 5.17 -4.71 -4.21
CA ALA A 266 5.71 -4.74 -5.57
C ALA A 266 4.96 -3.75 -6.48
N LEU A 267 5.66 -2.72 -6.96
CA LEU A 267 5.11 -1.69 -7.86
C LEU A 267 4.60 -2.25 -9.20
N ASP A 268 4.96 -3.48 -9.55
CA ASP A 268 4.69 -4.10 -10.86
C ASP A 268 3.55 -5.14 -10.86
N GLU A 269 3.01 -5.55 -9.71
CA GLU A 269 2.12 -6.72 -9.62
C GLU A 269 0.62 -6.38 -9.62
N ILE A 270 0.21 -5.27 -9.00
CA ILE A 270 -1.19 -4.87 -8.87
C ILE A 270 -1.29 -3.35 -8.91
N SER A 271 -1.81 -2.83 -10.02
CA SER A 271 -2.12 -1.41 -10.14
C SER A 271 -3.59 -1.20 -10.49
N GLU A 272 -4.30 -0.46 -9.65
CA GLU A 272 -5.54 0.20 -10.04
C GLU A 272 -5.17 1.40 -10.92
N SER A 273 -5.96 1.65 -11.96
CA SER A 273 -5.75 2.81 -12.82
C SER A 273 -7.07 3.47 -13.21
N ARG A 274 -7.08 4.80 -13.19
CA ARG A 274 -8.22 5.63 -13.56
C ARG A 274 -7.72 6.82 -14.37
N TYR A 275 -8.47 7.18 -15.40
CA TYR A 275 -8.33 8.49 -16.05
C TYR A 275 -9.45 9.38 -15.53
N ALA A 276 -9.09 10.44 -14.81
CA ALA A 276 -10.03 11.45 -14.32
C ALA A 276 -9.89 12.70 -15.19
N SER A 277 -10.98 13.40 -15.47
CA SER A 277 -10.88 14.69 -16.15
C SER A 277 -10.02 15.67 -15.34
N TYR A 278 -9.31 16.58 -16.00
CA TYR A 278 -8.42 17.51 -15.28
C TYR A 278 -9.18 18.35 -14.24
N ASP A 279 -10.42 18.74 -14.57
CA ASP A 279 -11.26 19.57 -13.71
C ASP A 279 -11.85 18.79 -12.53
N GLU A 280 -11.91 17.45 -12.60
CA GLU A 280 -12.16 16.62 -11.43
C GLU A 280 -10.96 16.64 -10.47
N VAL A 281 -9.73 16.66 -10.97
CA VAL A 281 -8.54 16.68 -10.11
C VAL A 281 -8.28 18.07 -9.55
N ILE A 282 -8.50 19.11 -10.34
CA ILE A 282 -8.27 20.52 -9.96
C ILE A 282 -9.53 21.31 -10.29
N GLU A 283 -10.30 21.69 -9.26
CA GLU A 283 -11.52 22.47 -9.46
C GLU A 283 -11.18 23.90 -9.94
N PRO A 284 -11.69 24.36 -11.09
CA PRO A 284 -11.34 25.68 -11.64
C PRO A 284 -11.65 26.86 -10.72
N ASN A 285 -12.70 26.74 -9.90
CA ASN A 285 -13.20 27.82 -9.04
C ASN A 285 -12.83 27.63 -7.55
N ASP A 286 -11.98 26.64 -7.22
CA ASP A 286 -11.54 26.47 -5.84
C ASP A 286 -10.46 27.51 -5.48
N SER A 287 -10.81 28.42 -4.59
CA SER A 287 -9.91 29.47 -4.07
C SER A 287 -8.67 28.94 -3.33
N GLU A 288 -8.71 27.67 -2.92
CA GLU A 288 -7.62 26.94 -2.25
C GLU A 288 -6.81 26.08 -3.22
N GLN A 289 -7.31 25.89 -4.44
CA GLN A 289 -6.72 25.09 -5.52
C GLN A 289 -6.29 23.71 -5.04
N PHE A 290 -7.17 23.02 -4.32
CA PHE A 290 -6.90 21.66 -3.86
C PHE A 290 -6.74 20.69 -5.03
N ILE A 291 -5.89 19.69 -4.80
CA ILE A 291 -5.64 18.61 -5.76
C ILE A 291 -6.37 17.38 -5.24
N HIS A 292 -7.49 17.06 -5.88
CA HIS A 292 -8.38 15.98 -5.51
C HIS A 292 -7.93 14.68 -6.18
N ILE A 293 -7.27 13.82 -5.41
CA ILE A 293 -6.84 12.51 -5.89
C ILE A 293 -7.87 11.45 -5.50
N VAL A 294 -8.82 11.19 -6.40
CA VAL A 294 -9.91 10.23 -6.21
C VAL A 294 -9.62 8.97 -7.04
N THR A 295 -9.27 7.87 -6.37
CA THR A 295 -8.86 6.60 -7.04
C THR A 295 -10.01 5.78 -7.61
N ASN A 296 -11.26 6.05 -7.21
CA ASN A 296 -12.43 5.26 -7.60
C ASN A 296 -13.55 6.17 -8.11
N PRO A 297 -14.16 5.91 -9.29
CA PRO A 297 -15.33 6.66 -9.80
C PRO A 297 -16.51 6.73 -8.83
N LEU A 298 -16.82 5.65 -8.09
CA LEU A 298 -17.85 5.65 -7.04
C LEU A 298 -17.50 6.62 -5.90
N LYS A 299 -16.21 6.81 -5.58
CA LYS A 299 -15.84 7.85 -4.60
C LYS A 299 -16.11 9.25 -5.13
N ASN A 300 -16.09 9.46 -6.44
CA ASN A 300 -16.44 10.76 -7.03
C ASN A 300 -17.93 11.09 -6.86
N SER A 301 -18.84 10.11 -6.91
CA SER A 301 -20.28 10.36 -6.71
C SER A 301 -20.58 10.94 -5.31
N LEU A 302 -19.84 10.49 -4.28
CA LEU A 302 -19.93 11.06 -2.93
C LEU A 302 -19.56 12.55 -2.90
N ARG A 303 -18.50 12.93 -3.61
CA ARG A 303 -18.08 14.34 -3.73
C ARG A 303 -19.11 15.15 -4.50
N VAL A 304 -19.59 14.65 -5.65
CA VAL A 304 -20.64 15.30 -6.43
C VAL A 304 -21.89 15.53 -5.59
N GLN A 305 -22.32 14.52 -4.83
CA GLN A 305 -23.43 14.64 -3.90
C GLN A 305 -23.18 15.70 -2.82
N MET A 306 -22.00 15.70 -2.20
CA MET A 306 -21.67 16.67 -1.17
C MET A 306 -21.56 18.10 -1.70
N ASN A 307 -21.08 18.29 -2.94
CA ASN A 307 -21.04 19.59 -3.60
C ASN A 307 -22.43 20.11 -3.99
N LYS A 308 -23.45 19.24 -4.11
CA LYS A 308 -24.85 19.65 -4.28
C LYS A 308 -25.49 20.21 -3.00
N MET A 309 -24.83 20.07 -1.85
CA MET A 309 -25.35 20.65 -0.61
C MET A 309 -25.41 22.18 -0.73
N PRO A 310 -26.58 22.79 -0.51
CA PRO A 310 -26.83 24.18 -0.90
C PRO A 310 -26.14 25.21 0.01
N CYS A 311 -25.93 24.88 1.27
CA CYS A 311 -25.63 25.87 2.30
C CYS A 311 -24.18 25.75 2.83
N THR A 312 -23.60 26.87 3.24
CA THR A 312 -22.40 26.98 4.09
C THR A 312 -22.80 27.04 5.56
N LEU A 313 -21.83 26.95 6.48
CA LEU A 313 -22.11 27.15 7.91
C LEU A 313 -22.69 28.54 8.20
N ASP A 314 -22.15 29.59 7.58
CA ASP A 314 -22.62 30.96 7.78
C ASP A 314 -24.08 31.13 7.31
N GLU A 315 -24.44 30.55 6.16
CA GLU A 315 -25.81 30.58 5.62
C GLU A 315 -26.84 29.85 6.50
N ILE A 316 -26.43 28.80 7.24
CA ILE A 316 -27.30 28.15 8.24
C ILE A 316 -27.23 28.84 9.62
N GLY A 317 -26.43 29.90 9.76
CA GLY A 317 -26.26 30.68 10.98
C GLY A 317 -25.37 30.00 12.04
N LEU A 318 -24.46 29.14 11.61
CA LEU A 318 -23.55 28.39 12.46
C LEU A 318 -22.08 28.69 12.14
N GLU A 319 -21.22 28.40 13.10
CA GLU A 319 -19.78 28.40 12.99
C GLU A 319 -19.24 27.16 13.72
N VAL A 320 -18.00 26.79 13.44
CA VAL A 320 -17.29 25.73 14.18
C VAL A 320 -15.96 26.27 14.68
N SER A 321 -15.62 25.93 15.91
CA SER A 321 -14.38 26.36 16.57
C SER A 321 -13.72 25.21 17.32
N THR A 322 -12.39 25.27 17.46
CA THR A 322 -11.65 24.38 18.35
C THR A 322 -11.99 24.71 19.80
N GLY A 323 -12.08 23.71 20.67
CA GLY A 323 -12.28 23.91 22.09
C GLY A 323 -11.29 24.92 22.68
N PRO A 324 -11.76 25.97 23.39
CA PRO A 324 -10.91 27.05 23.90
C PRO A 324 -10.00 26.60 25.04
N VAL A 325 -10.37 25.58 25.80
CA VAL A 325 -9.61 25.14 26.98
C VAL A 325 -8.41 24.30 26.53
N VAL A 326 -7.19 24.80 26.80
CA VAL A 326 -5.94 24.07 26.56
C VAL A 326 -5.43 23.50 27.87
N ASP A 327 -5.68 22.21 28.10
CA ASP A 327 -5.60 21.59 29.43
C ASP A 327 -4.21 21.75 30.10
N PHE A 328 -3.13 21.52 29.36
CA PHE A 328 -1.78 21.57 29.89
C PHE A 328 -1.33 22.98 30.30
N ARG A 329 -2.01 24.04 29.80
CA ARG A 329 -1.75 25.43 30.18
C ARG A 329 -2.53 25.84 31.44
N LEU A 330 -3.58 25.10 31.80
CA LEU A 330 -4.52 25.43 32.87
C LEU A 330 -4.58 24.36 33.97
N LYS A 331 -3.54 23.52 34.09
CA LYS A 331 -3.51 22.34 34.97
C LYS A 331 -3.93 22.63 36.41
N THR A 332 -3.53 23.77 36.96
CA THR A 332 -3.80 24.18 38.36
C THR A 332 -5.28 24.43 38.62
N SER A 333 -6.06 24.73 37.58
CA SER A 333 -7.51 25.02 37.67
C SER A 333 -8.39 23.80 37.34
N LEU A 334 -7.82 22.65 36.97
CA LEU A 334 -8.58 21.45 36.61
C LEU A 334 -9.02 20.65 37.84
N ARG A 335 -10.24 20.12 37.85
CA ARG A 335 -10.84 19.40 38.99
C ARG A 335 -11.52 18.10 38.54
N ASN A 336 -11.55 17.10 39.43
CA ASN A 336 -12.20 15.80 39.21
C ASN A 336 -13.62 15.73 39.82
N TYR A 337 -14.17 16.87 40.24
CA TYR A 337 -15.49 16.97 40.86
C TYR A 337 -16.19 18.25 40.43
N LEU A 338 -17.52 18.23 40.46
CA LEU A 338 -18.37 19.40 40.24
C LEU A 338 -18.73 20.03 41.60
N SER A 339 -18.69 21.37 41.68
CA SER A 339 -19.12 22.16 42.84
C SER A 339 -19.55 23.57 42.37
N ASP A 340 -20.08 24.40 43.26
CA ASP A 340 -20.54 25.76 42.93
C ASP A 340 -19.43 26.66 42.33
N GLY A 341 -18.16 26.36 42.59
CA GLY A 341 -16.99 27.08 42.06
C GLY A 341 -16.38 26.48 40.79
N THR A 342 -16.91 25.37 40.28
CA THR A 342 -16.37 24.68 39.10
C THR A 342 -17.42 24.58 37.99
N VAL A 343 -16.94 24.49 36.75
CA VAL A 343 -17.78 24.33 35.57
C VAL A 343 -17.44 23.01 34.87
N PRO A 344 -18.44 22.34 34.27
CA PRO A 344 -18.22 21.14 33.48
C PRO A 344 -17.13 21.34 32.41
N LEU A 345 -16.20 20.39 32.30
CA LEU A 345 -15.16 20.39 31.27
C LEU A 345 -15.29 19.13 30.41
N LEU A 346 -15.55 19.31 29.12
CA LEU A 346 -15.79 18.21 28.18
C LEU A 346 -14.51 17.82 27.45
N TYR A 347 -14.23 16.52 27.46
CA TYR A 347 -13.11 15.88 26.75
C TYR A 347 -13.61 14.95 25.64
N PRO A 348 -12.73 14.51 24.72
CA PRO A 348 -13.08 13.51 23.69
C PRO A 348 -13.71 12.22 24.21
N GLU A 349 -13.43 11.82 25.46
CA GLU A 349 -14.03 10.64 26.08
C GLU A 349 -15.55 10.78 26.34
N SER A 350 -16.03 12.01 26.52
CA SER A 350 -17.45 12.34 26.69
C SER A 350 -18.25 12.22 25.39
N VAL A 351 -17.58 12.23 24.23
CA VAL A 351 -18.23 12.21 22.91
C VAL A 351 -18.40 10.77 22.43
N LYS A 352 -19.66 10.31 22.37
CA LYS A 352 -20.09 9.06 21.74
C LYS A 352 -20.91 9.37 20.48
N LEU A 353 -21.31 8.35 19.73
CA LEU A 353 -22.08 8.53 18.51
C LEU A 353 -23.43 9.19 18.85
N SER A 354 -23.67 10.38 18.30
CA SER A 354 -24.87 11.22 18.46
C SER A 354 -25.19 11.69 19.89
N LYS A 355 -24.48 11.20 20.91
CA LYS A 355 -24.78 11.44 22.32
C LYS A 355 -23.54 11.85 23.11
N LEU A 356 -23.75 12.78 24.04
CA LEU A 356 -22.77 13.16 25.05
C LEU A 356 -22.98 12.34 26.32
N VAL A 357 -21.90 11.77 26.86
CA VAL A 357 -21.87 11.10 28.16
C VAL A 357 -21.07 11.96 29.12
N PHE A 358 -21.74 12.60 30.07
CA PHE A 358 -21.11 13.46 31.06
C PHE A 358 -21.86 13.41 32.42
N PRO A 359 -21.15 13.22 33.56
CA PRO A 359 -19.74 12.84 33.63
C PRO A 359 -19.51 11.41 33.07
N PRO A 360 -18.30 11.07 32.59
CA PRO A 360 -17.97 9.69 32.23
C PRO A 360 -17.99 8.76 33.47
N ASP A 361 -18.32 7.47 33.29
CA ASP A 361 -18.40 6.50 34.40
C ASP A 361 -17.06 6.26 35.13
N ASN A 362 -15.93 6.44 34.42
CA ASN A 362 -14.57 6.31 34.95
C ASN A 362 -13.64 7.29 34.22
N PRO A 363 -13.67 8.58 34.58
CA PRO A 363 -12.97 9.62 33.82
C PRO A 363 -11.45 9.49 34.02
N ARG A 364 -10.70 9.43 32.91
CA ARG A 364 -9.22 9.48 32.96
C ARG A 364 -8.70 10.91 32.97
N LYS A 365 -9.56 11.86 32.57
CA LYS A 365 -9.28 13.28 32.52
C LYS A 365 -10.10 14.01 33.59
N PRO A 366 -9.69 15.24 33.97
CA PRO A 366 -10.52 16.09 34.80
C PRO A 366 -11.90 16.31 34.18
N ILE A 367 -12.93 16.40 35.02
CA ILE A 367 -14.32 16.59 34.57
C ILE A 367 -14.81 18.03 34.76
N ALA A 368 -14.01 18.89 35.38
CA ALA A 368 -14.36 20.26 35.64
C ALA A 368 -13.13 21.20 35.60
N ILE A 369 -13.40 22.49 35.43
CA ILE A 369 -12.42 23.58 35.55
C ILE A 369 -12.98 24.63 36.52
N GLU A 370 -12.14 25.19 37.38
CA GLU A 370 -12.55 26.28 38.28
C GLU A 370 -12.99 27.51 37.49
N LYS A 371 -14.02 28.20 37.98
CA LYS A 371 -14.43 29.49 37.43
C LYS A 371 -13.80 30.63 38.21
N ASN A 372 -12.82 31.30 37.61
CA ASN A 372 -12.13 32.46 38.17
C ASN A 372 -11.71 33.44 37.06
N GLN A 373 -11.05 34.55 37.42
CA GLN A 373 -10.64 35.58 36.45
C GLN A 373 -9.69 35.06 35.36
N ASP A 374 -8.89 34.03 35.64
CA ASP A 374 -7.93 33.47 34.68
C ASP A 374 -8.58 32.49 33.69
N THR A 375 -9.61 31.77 34.14
CA THR A 375 -10.28 30.72 33.36
C THR A 375 -11.51 31.21 32.59
N GLU A 376 -12.18 32.27 33.04
CA GLU A 376 -13.47 32.72 32.50
C GLU A 376 -13.46 33.01 31.00
N LYS A 377 -12.36 33.58 30.47
CA LYS A 377 -12.18 33.84 29.03
C LYS A 377 -12.12 32.59 28.15
N TRP A 378 -11.94 31.40 28.73
CA TRP A 378 -11.90 30.12 28.03
C TRP A 378 -13.22 29.35 28.14
N LEU A 379 -14.21 29.89 28.85
CA LEU A 379 -15.51 29.24 29.04
C LEU A 379 -16.52 29.76 28.02
N ILE A 380 -17.44 28.89 27.61
CA ILE A 380 -18.53 29.25 26.71
C ILE A 380 -19.86 29.32 27.46
N GLU A 381 -20.84 30.02 26.87
CA GLU A 381 -22.21 30.11 27.38
C GLU A 381 -22.88 28.72 27.43
N PRO A 382 -23.89 28.52 28.30
CA PRO A 382 -24.66 27.30 28.31
C PRO A 382 -25.64 27.30 27.12
N GLY A 383 -25.83 26.15 26.49
CA GLY A 383 -26.68 26.04 25.31
C GLY A 383 -26.61 24.67 24.65
N TRP A 384 -27.29 24.54 23.52
CA TRP A 384 -27.15 23.36 22.68
C TRP A 384 -26.00 23.55 21.70
N TYR A 385 -25.06 22.60 21.71
CA TYR A 385 -23.91 22.59 20.83
C TYR A 385 -23.79 21.23 20.14
N VAL A 386 -23.06 21.17 19.04
CA VAL A 386 -22.62 19.88 18.46
C VAL A 386 -21.11 19.77 18.63
N LEU A 387 -20.64 18.73 19.29
CA LEU A 387 -19.22 18.49 19.53
C LEU A 387 -18.71 17.43 18.57
N THR A 388 -17.51 17.62 18.03
CA THR A 388 -16.83 16.60 17.21
C THR A 388 -15.44 16.33 17.76
N LYS A 389 -14.99 15.07 17.71
CA LYS A 389 -13.59 14.74 18.04
C LYS A 389 -12.65 15.34 17.01
N ARG A 390 -11.58 16.00 17.46
CA ARG A 390 -10.56 16.59 16.59
C ARG A 390 -9.49 15.60 16.17
N PHE A 391 -9.32 14.50 16.88
CA PHE A 391 -8.31 13.49 16.58
C PHE A 391 -8.99 12.16 16.33
N SER A 392 -8.65 11.58 15.18
CA SER A 392 -9.08 10.25 14.79
C SER A 392 -8.11 9.77 13.71
N SER A 393 -7.78 8.49 13.68
CA SER A 393 -6.95 7.92 12.62
C SER A 393 -7.81 7.58 11.37
N LYS A 394 -7.17 7.26 10.23
CA LYS A 394 -7.93 6.78 9.04
C LYS A 394 -8.46 5.36 9.25
N GLU A 395 -7.79 4.60 10.09
CA GLU A 395 -8.04 3.20 10.39
C GLU A 395 -9.17 3.03 11.42
N GLU A 396 -9.55 4.10 12.13
CA GLU A 396 -10.73 4.11 12.98
C GLU A 396 -12.01 3.89 12.16
N LYS A 397 -13.00 3.22 12.78
CA LYS A 397 -14.30 2.93 12.18
C LYS A 397 -14.98 4.19 11.61
N ARG A 398 -14.81 5.34 12.26
CA ARG A 398 -15.32 6.65 11.78
C ARG A 398 -14.24 7.72 11.93
N ARG A 399 -14.05 8.57 10.92
CA ARG A 399 -13.23 9.78 11.03
C ARG A 399 -13.95 10.82 11.86
N VAL A 400 -15.24 11.00 11.62
CA VAL A 400 -16.04 12.05 12.24
C VAL A 400 -17.02 11.42 13.22
N VAL A 401 -16.89 11.80 14.49
CA VAL A 401 -17.83 11.41 15.54
C VAL A 401 -18.38 12.69 16.15
N ALA A 402 -19.67 12.92 15.93
CA ALA A 402 -20.40 14.07 16.45
C ALA A 402 -21.32 13.67 17.62
N ALA A 403 -21.49 14.55 18.60
CA ALA A 403 -22.45 14.39 19.70
C ALA A 403 -23.23 15.68 19.93
N VAL A 404 -24.51 15.55 20.27
CA VAL A 404 -25.32 16.67 20.74
C VAL A 404 -24.97 16.93 22.21
N CYS A 405 -24.55 18.15 22.51
CA CYS A 405 -24.38 18.65 23.87
C CYS A 405 -25.61 19.48 24.22
N SER A 406 -26.45 18.97 25.13
CA SER A 406 -27.55 19.73 25.73
C SER A 406 -27.07 20.56 26.92
N PRO A 407 -27.84 21.57 27.39
CA PRO A 407 -27.49 22.34 28.58
C PRO A 407 -27.29 21.44 29.83
N ILE A 408 -26.09 21.44 30.42
CA ILE A 408 -25.69 20.54 31.52
C ILE A 408 -25.95 21.17 32.91
N GLY A 409 -26.96 22.04 33.04
CA GLY A 409 -27.34 22.67 34.32
C GLY A 409 -26.32 23.64 34.93
N SER A 410 -25.20 23.94 34.25
CA SER A 410 -24.21 24.94 34.68
C SER A 410 -24.37 26.27 33.92
N LYS A 411 -23.93 27.37 34.54
CA LYS A 411 -23.95 28.72 33.93
C LYS A 411 -22.86 28.95 32.88
N SER A 412 -21.90 28.03 32.76
CA SER A 412 -20.82 28.09 31.77
C SER A 412 -20.33 26.68 31.47
N LEU A 413 -19.65 26.50 30.34
CA LEU A 413 -19.16 25.20 29.89
C LEU A 413 -17.71 25.32 29.42
N GLY A 414 -16.87 24.36 29.80
CA GLY A 414 -15.53 24.19 29.27
C GLY A 414 -15.52 23.14 28.15
N VAL A 415 -14.91 23.48 27.00
CA VAL A 415 -14.69 22.54 25.90
C VAL A 415 -13.20 22.47 25.62
N GLU A 416 -12.63 21.27 25.71
CA GLU A 416 -11.19 21.06 25.57
C GLU A 416 -10.72 21.02 24.09
N ASN A 417 -9.47 21.42 23.83
CA ASN A 417 -8.93 21.68 22.49
C ASN A 417 -8.71 20.46 21.57
N HIS A 418 -8.95 19.24 22.05
CA HIS A 418 -9.07 18.03 21.24
C HIS A 418 -10.52 17.76 20.77
N LEU A 419 -11.44 18.69 21.05
CA LEU A 419 -12.77 18.77 20.46
C LEU A 419 -12.87 19.99 19.52
N ASN A 420 -13.74 19.89 18.52
CA ASN A 420 -14.36 21.07 17.92
C ASN A 420 -15.81 21.17 18.41
N TYR A 421 -16.37 22.37 18.43
CA TYR A 421 -17.77 22.61 18.76
C TYR A 421 -18.41 23.56 17.73
N TYR A 422 -19.63 23.22 17.31
CA TYR A 422 -20.46 24.06 16.46
C TYR A 422 -21.33 24.95 17.31
N HIS A 423 -21.42 26.24 16.94
CA HIS A 423 -22.09 27.27 17.71
C HIS A 423 -22.73 28.33 16.79
N ALA A 424 -23.72 29.07 17.28
CA ALA A 424 -24.28 30.24 16.60
C ALA A 424 -23.60 31.51 17.15
N LYS A 425 -22.49 31.94 16.52
CA LYS A 425 -21.71 33.14 16.93
C LYS A 425 -21.37 33.17 18.44
N GLY A 426 -20.78 32.08 18.94
CA GLY A 426 -20.45 31.87 20.36
C GLY A 426 -21.57 31.31 21.22
N LYS A 427 -22.83 31.36 20.76
CA LYS A 427 -24.01 30.92 21.51
C LYS A 427 -24.47 29.52 21.11
N GLY A 428 -25.34 28.94 21.94
CA GLY A 428 -26.04 27.70 21.60
C GLY A 428 -26.97 27.85 20.39
N MET A 429 -27.32 26.73 19.77
CA MET A 429 -28.27 26.66 18.65
C MET A 429 -29.62 26.05 19.07
N PRO A 430 -30.65 26.03 18.21
CA PRO A 430 -31.88 25.30 18.49
C PRO A 430 -31.65 23.78 18.60
N PRO A 431 -32.38 23.06 19.47
CA PRO A 431 -32.17 21.63 19.72
C PRO A 431 -32.34 20.77 18.46
N ASP A 432 -33.34 21.03 17.62
CA ASP A 432 -33.58 20.24 16.41
C ASP A 432 -32.49 20.47 15.35
N VAL A 433 -31.94 21.69 15.27
CA VAL A 433 -30.77 21.97 14.43
C VAL A 433 -29.55 21.20 14.94
N ALA A 434 -29.31 21.18 16.25
CA ALA A 434 -28.19 20.45 16.85
C ALA A 434 -28.30 18.94 16.58
N LYS A 435 -29.49 18.36 16.78
CA LYS A 435 -29.77 16.95 16.49
C LYS A 435 -29.58 16.63 15.00
N GLY A 436 -30.18 17.43 14.12
CA GLY A 436 -30.04 17.27 12.68
C GLY A 436 -28.59 17.32 12.21
N LEU A 437 -27.83 18.30 12.69
CA LEU A 437 -26.42 18.47 12.35
C LEU A 437 -25.58 17.30 12.87
N ALA A 438 -25.78 16.87 14.12
CA ALA A 438 -25.07 15.72 14.67
C ALA A 438 -25.36 14.44 13.87
N THR A 439 -26.62 14.21 13.50
CA THR A 439 -27.04 13.06 12.67
C THR A 439 -26.40 13.12 11.28
N PHE A 440 -26.41 14.28 10.61
CA PHE A 440 -25.76 14.47 9.31
C PHE A 440 -24.25 14.20 9.37
N LEU A 441 -23.54 14.80 10.34
CA LEU A 441 -22.11 14.55 10.57
C LEU A 441 -21.82 13.08 10.93
N ASN A 442 -22.80 12.39 11.49
CA ASN A 442 -22.74 10.96 11.81
C ASN A 442 -23.18 10.03 10.67
N SER A 443 -23.56 10.56 9.51
CA SER A 443 -23.86 9.74 8.33
C SER A 443 -22.61 9.09 7.74
N THR A 444 -22.79 7.93 7.11
CA THR A 444 -21.75 7.25 6.34
C THR A 444 -21.38 8.06 5.10
N LEU A 445 -22.33 8.81 4.52
CA LEU A 445 -22.07 9.76 3.43
C LEU A 445 -21.02 10.81 3.81
N PHE A 446 -21.25 11.53 4.92
CA PHE A 446 -20.33 12.57 5.38
C PHE A 446 -18.97 11.99 5.77
N ASP A 447 -18.95 10.87 6.51
CA ASP A 447 -17.70 10.22 6.91
C ASP A 447 -16.89 9.77 5.70
N SER A 448 -17.54 9.13 4.72
CA SER A 448 -16.90 8.64 3.49
C SER A 448 -16.36 9.78 2.63
N TYR A 449 -17.08 10.90 2.53
CA TYR A 449 -16.61 12.10 1.85
C TYR A 449 -15.42 12.73 2.59
N PHE A 450 -15.52 12.90 3.91
CA PHE A 450 -14.46 13.49 4.74
C PHE A 450 -13.14 12.70 4.61
N ARG A 451 -13.21 11.36 4.56
CA ARG A 451 -12.06 10.48 4.34
C ARG A 451 -11.29 10.76 3.05
N GLN A 452 -11.95 11.27 2.00
CA GLN A 452 -11.31 11.48 0.70
C GLN A 452 -10.28 12.59 0.72
N PHE A 453 -10.50 13.62 1.55
CA PHE A 453 -9.59 14.75 1.66
C PHE A 453 -8.93 14.86 3.04
N SER A 454 -9.36 14.15 4.08
CA SER A 454 -8.68 14.14 5.38
C SER A 454 -7.46 13.19 5.35
N GLY A 455 -6.32 13.67 4.85
CA GLY A 455 -5.07 12.90 4.76
C GLY A 455 -4.29 12.76 6.07
N HIS A 456 -4.71 13.47 7.12
CA HIS A 456 -4.05 13.54 8.43
C HIS A 456 -4.94 13.03 9.56
N THR A 457 -4.36 12.79 10.73
CA THR A 457 -5.06 12.32 11.95
C THR A 457 -5.96 13.36 12.61
N GLN A 458 -5.97 14.60 12.11
CA GLN A 458 -6.84 15.66 12.65
C GLN A 458 -8.13 15.83 11.85
N VAL A 459 -9.19 16.28 12.51
CA VAL A 459 -10.44 16.80 11.95
C VAL A 459 -10.43 18.28 12.27
N ASN A 460 -9.88 19.13 11.39
CA ASN A 460 -9.69 20.55 11.71
C ASN A 460 -11.00 21.32 11.57
N ALA A 461 -11.22 22.32 12.44
CA ALA A 461 -12.32 23.27 12.28
C ALA A 461 -12.29 23.96 10.90
N THR A 462 -11.10 24.25 10.35
CA THR A 462 -10.96 24.84 9.01
C THR A 462 -11.47 23.92 7.90
N ASP A 463 -11.27 22.60 8.03
CA ASP A 463 -11.77 21.62 7.07
C ASP A 463 -13.30 21.59 7.13
N LEU A 464 -13.86 21.52 8.35
CA LEU A 464 -15.30 21.52 8.59
C LEU A 464 -15.97 22.80 8.05
N ARG A 465 -15.38 23.99 8.23
CA ARG A 465 -15.92 25.26 7.69
C ARG A 465 -16.05 25.29 6.17
N ARG A 466 -15.26 24.49 5.45
CA ARG A 466 -15.20 24.49 3.98
C ARG A 466 -16.19 23.52 3.35
N VAL A 467 -16.68 22.55 4.12
CA VAL A 467 -17.66 21.60 3.61
C VAL A 467 -19.01 22.31 3.43
N LYS A 468 -19.78 21.86 2.45
CA LYS A 468 -21.17 22.28 2.25
C LYS A 468 -22.11 21.42 3.10
N TYR A 469 -23.17 22.04 3.59
CA TYR A 469 -24.13 21.48 4.54
C TYR A 469 -25.55 21.53 3.97
N PRO A 470 -26.44 20.63 4.44
CA PRO A 470 -27.87 20.79 4.25
C PRO A 470 -28.33 22.15 4.78
N CYS A 471 -29.40 22.69 4.21
CA CYS A 471 -29.91 23.94 4.73
C CYS A 471 -30.59 23.73 6.08
N LYS A 472 -30.76 24.82 6.83
CA LYS A 472 -31.26 24.80 8.20
C LYS A 472 -32.58 24.05 8.35
N ASN A 473 -33.49 24.18 7.39
CA ASN A 473 -34.79 23.49 7.41
C ASN A 473 -34.65 21.97 7.30
N ASP A 474 -33.73 21.49 6.45
CA ASP A 474 -33.47 20.05 6.30
C ASP A 474 -32.86 19.48 7.59
N LEU A 475 -31.94 20.22 8.21
CA LEU A 475 -31.39 19.84 9.53
C LEU A 475 -32.49 19.77 10.60
N ILE A 476 -33.42 20.73 10.63
CA ILE A 476 -34.57 20.67 11.54
C ILE A 476 -35.42 19.43 11.27
N GLN A 477 -35.73 19.12 10.01
CA GLN A 477 -36.50 17.93 9.66
C GLN A 477 -35.81 16.62 10.10
N ILE A 478 -34.49 16.51 9.88
CA ILE A 478 -33.69 15.38 10.38
C ILE A 478 -33.78 15.31 11.91
N GLY A 479 -33.57 16.44 12.61
CA GLY A 479 -33.61 16.52 14.06
C GLY A 479 -34.95 16.11 14.66
N VAL A 480 -36.05 16.53 14.05
CA VAL A 480 -37.42 16.17 14.47
C VAL A 480 -37.66 14.67 14.28
N ARG A 481 -37.24 14.08 13.16
CA ARG A 481 -37.40 12.63 12.91
C ARG A 481 -36.61 11.77 13.88
N VAL A 482 -35.41 12.22 14.26
CA VAL A 482 -34.54 11.51 15.23
C VAL A 482 -35.13 11.60 16.63
N GLY A 483 -35.70 12.75 17.01
CA GLY A 483 -36.32 12.95 18.31
C GLY A 483 -35.32 12.79 19.45
N SER A 484 -35.59 11.86 20.37
CA SER A 484 -34.70 11.50 21.49
C SER A 484 -34.17 10.06 21.39
N ASN A 485 -34.30 9.44 20.21
CA ASN A 485 -33.95 8.04 20.01
C ASN A 485 -32.43 7.88 19.79
N ASP A 486 -31.85 6.86 20.42
CA ASP A 486 -30.49 6.42 20.12
C ASP A 486 -30.54 5.57 18.84
N LEU A 487 -30.23 6.19 17.69
CA LEU A 487 -30.26 5.53 16.38
C LEU A 487 -28.98 4.73 16.11
N ASN A 488 -29.13 3.58 15.47
CA ASN A 488 -28.01 2.85 14.88
C ASN A 488 -27.57 3.47 13.54
N GLN A 489 -26.47 2.99 12.96
CA GLN A 489 -25.91 3.59 11.74
C GLN A 489 -26.84 3.48 10.52
N GLU A 490 -27.54 2.37 10.35
CA GLU A 490 -28.46 2.18 9.22
C GLU A 490 -29.66 3.12 9.31
N GLU A 491 -30.15 3.35 10.53
CA GLU A 491 -31.22 4.31 10.79
C GLU A 491 -30.76 5.76 10.54
N ILE A 492 -29.55 6.13 10.96
CA ILE A 492 -28.95 7.44 10.66
C ILE A 492 -28.88 7.67 9.16
N ASP A 493 -28.31 6.72 8.41
CA ASP A 493 -28.14 6.83 6.97
C ASP A 493 -29.49 6.90 6.26
N LYS A 494 -30.48 6.11 6.69
CA LYS A 494 -31.84 6.14 6.15
C LYS A 494 -32.49 7.51 6.32
N VAL A 495 -32.46 8.08 7.53
CA VAL A 495 -33.06 9.40 7.79
C VAL A 495 -32.39 10.48 6.94
N VAL A 496 -31.06 10.45 6.84
CA VAL A 496 -30.30 11.41 6.02
C VAL A 496 -30.61 11.24 4.53
N HIS A 497 -30.69 10.02 4.03
CA HIS A 497 -31.00 9.74 2.63
C HIS A 497 -32.40 10.20 2.24
N GLU A 498 -33.40 9.91 3.08
CA GLU A 498 -34.80 10.29 2.82
C GLU A 498 -35.03 11.79 2.83
N VAL A 499 -34.37 12.54 3.73
CA VAL A 499 -34.56 13.99 3.83
C VAL A 499 -33.77 14.72 2.74
N LEU A 500 -32.54 14.29 2.47
CA LEU A 500 -31.64 15.02 1.56
C LEU A 500 -31.72 14.58 0.09
N SER A 501 -32.56 13.59 -0.23
CA SER A 501 -32.72 13.05 -1.60
C SER A 501 -31.36 12.72 -2.24
N ILE A 502 -30.57 11.90 -1.54
CA ILE A 502 -29.22 11.52 -1.95
C ILE A 502 -29.27 10.73 -3.27
N MET A 503 -28.35 11.02 -4.19
CA MET A 503 -28.20 10.32 -5.47
C MET A 503 -27.98 8.81 -5.28
N ASP A 504 -28.62 7.99 -6.12
CA ASP A 504 -28.46 6.55 -6.11
C ASP A 504 -27.00 6.12 -6.27
N GLU A 505 -26.21 6.83 -7.09
CA GLU A 505 -24.78 6.54 -7.27
C GLU A 505 -23.94 6.84 -6.02
N ALA A 506 -24.35 7.81 -5.21
CA ALA A 506 -23.69 8.12 -3.95
C ALA A 506 -24.07 7.09 -2.88
N THR A 507 -25.33 6.66 -2.85
CA THR A 507 -25.77 5.55 -2.00
C THR A 507 -25.08 4.24 -2.38
N ALA A 508 -24.99 3.93 -3.67
CA ALA A 508 -24.26 2.76 -4.17
C ALA A 508 -22.77 2.80 -3.78
N ALA A 509 -22.13 3.97 -3.83
CA ALA A 509 -20.75 4.13 -3.39
C ALA A 509 -20.56 3.86 -1.88
N VAL A 510 -21.49 4.30 -1.04
CA VAL A 510 -21.52 3.97 0.39
C VAL A 510 -21.67 2.46 0.58
N GLN A 511 -22.65 1.85 -0.08
CA GLN A 511 -22.92 0.43 0.05
C GLN A 511 -21.78 -0.45 -0.49
N ALA A 512 -21.10 -0.02 -1.56
CA ALA A 512 -19.98 -0.74 -2.14
C ALA A 512 -18.84 -0.93 -1.11
N ASN A 513 -18.49 0.13 -0.38
CA ASN A 513 -17.48 0.03 0.69
C ASN A 513 -17.96 -0.91 1.81
N LYS A 514 -19.24 -0.82 2.21
CA LYS A 514 -19.83 -1.72 3.20
C LYS A 514 -19.71 -3.20 2.76
N ARG A 515 -20.06 -3.51 1.51
CA ARG A 515 -19.97 -4.89 0.98
C ARG A 515 -18.54 -5.43 0.94
N ILE A 516 -17.57 -4.58 0.60
CA ILE A 516 -16.14 -4.95 0.66
C ILE A 516 -15.72 -5.25 2.11
N GLU A 517 -16.08 -4.40 3.07
CA GLU A 517 -15.78 -4.63 4.49
C GLU A 517 -16.42 -5.91 5.02
N GLU A 518 -17.69 -6.15 4.68
CA GLU A 518 -18.39 -7.40 5.03
C GLU A 518 -17.70 -8.62 4.43
N ALA A 519 -17.32 -8.57 3.15
CA ALA A 519 -16.58 -9.66 2.50
C ALA A 519 -15.22 -9.92 3.18
N LEU A 520 -14.49 -8.87 3.60
CA LEU A 520 -13.26 -9.02 4.38
C LEU A 520 -13.50 -9.68 5.74
N VAL A 521 -14.57 -9.28 6.44
CA VAL A 521 -14.99 -9.90 7.71
C VAL A 521 -15.32 -11.37 7.51
N ILE A 522 -16.06 -11.72 6.44
CA ILE A 522 -16.38 -13.10 6.08
C ILE A 522 -15.11 -13.90 5.84
N LEU A 523 -14.19 -13.41 4.99
CA LEU A 523 -12.93 -14.08 4.68
C LEU A 523 -12.11 -14.35 5.95
N LYS A 524 -12.07 -13.38 6.87
CA LYS A 524 -11.43 -13.55 8.17
C LYS A 524 -12.15 -14.58 9.04
N ALA A 525 -13.48 -14.58 9.08
CA ALA A 525 -14.29 -15.48 9.89
C ALA A 525 -14.21 -16.95 9.44
N ILE A 526 -13.97 -17.19 8.16
CA ILE A 526 -13.71 -18.53 7.60
C ILE A 526 -12.22 -18.91 7.62
N SER A 527 -11.38 -18.12 8.30
CA SER A 527 -9.94 -18.34 8.43
C SER A 527 -9.19 -18.37 7.09
N ALA A 528 -9.57 -17.52 6.14
CA ALA A 528 -8.78 -17.31 4.93
C ALA A 528 -7.34 -16.89 5.30
N PRO A 529 -6.31 -17.34 4.55
CA PRO A 529 -4.94 -16.94 4.86
C PRO A 529 -4.78 -15.42 4.82
N ARG A 530 -3.81 -14.90 5.57
CA ARG A 530 -3.63 -13.45 5.77
C ARG A 530 -3.46 -12.69 4.45
N GLU A 531 -2.82 -13.30 3.46
CA GLU A 531 -2.63 -12.73 2.12
C GLU A 531 -3.93 -12.62 1.30
N GLN A 532 -4.99 -13.34 1.67
CA GLN A 532 -6.31 -13.25 1.05
C GLN A 532 -7.30 -12.43 1.88
N GLN A 533 -6.85 -11.81 2.98
CA GLN A 533 -7.65 -10.83 3.74
C GLN A 533 -7.41 -9.42 3.21
N ASN A 534 -7.50 -9.26 1.88
CA ASN A 534 -7.28 -8.01 1.16
C ASN A 534 -8.45 -7.69 0.22
N GLU A 535 -8.50 -6.44 -0.24
CA GLU A 535 -9.62 -5.93 -1.04
C GLU A 535 -9.82 -6.73 -2.34
N ARG A 536 -8.73 -7.11 -3.04
CA ARG A 536 -8.78 -7.96 -4.25
C ARG A 536 -9.57 -9.25 -3.99
N SER A 537 -9.27 -9.92 -2.88
CA SER A 537 -9.92 -11.18 -2.53
C SER A 537 -11.37 -11.00 -2.11
N ALA A 538 -11.68 -9.89 -1.42
CA ALA A 538 -13.05 -9.50 -1.12
C ALA A 538 -13.87 -9.24 -2.39
N LEU A 539 -13.32 -8.51 -3.36
CA LEU A 539 -13.96 -8.28 -4.67
C LEU A 539 -14.20 -9.58 -5.42
N CYS A 540 -13.24 -10.52 -5.41
CA CYS A 540 -13.42 -11.84 -6.01
C CYS A 540 -14.58 -12.61 -5.36
N LEU A 541 -14.67 -12.60 -4.02
CA LEU A 541 -15.77 -13.23 -3.30
C LEU A 541 -17.12 -12.60 -3.68
N LEU A 542 -17.20 -11.26 -3.75
CA LEU A 542 -18.40 -10.53 -4.13
C LEU A 542 -18.85 -10.86 -5.56
N ALA A 543 -17.92 -10.92 -6.52
CA ALA A 543 -18.23 -11.28 -7.91
C ALA A 543 -18.71 -12.73 -8.04
N LEU A 544 -18.05 -13.67 -7.34
CA LEU A 544 -18.45 -15.07 -7.33
C LEU A 544 -19.78 -15.31 -6.59
N ALA A 545 -20.17 -14.40 -5.68
CA ALA A 545 -21.45 -14.39 -4.98
C ALA A 545 -22.55 -13.57 -5.70
N ASP A 546 -22.21 -12.86 -6.78
CA ASP A 546 -23.04 -11.87 -7.47
C ASP A 546 -23.66 -10.78 -6.56
N ILE A 547 -22.91 -10.33 -5.56
CA ILE A 547 -23.35 -9.30 -4.60
C ILE A 547 -22.99 -7.91 -5.11
N GLN A 548 -23.92 -7.25 -5.80
CA GLN A 548 -23.82 -5.84 -6.14
C GLN A 548 -24.01 -4.96 -4.88
N PRO A 549 -23.57 -3.68 -4.89
CA PRO A 549 -23.63 -2.82 -3.71
C PRO A 549 -25.00 -2.77 -3.02
N ASP A 550 -26.08 -2.71 -3.79
CA ASP A 550 -27.46 -2.65 -3.34
C ASP A 550 -28.05 -4.00 -2.89
N LYS A 551 -27.45 -5.12 -3.31
CA LYS A 551 -27.96 -6.46 -2.99
C LYS A 551 -27.56 -6.92 -1.58
N PRO A 552 -28.49 -7.49 -0.80
CA PRO A 552 -28.16 -8.14 0.47
C PRO A 552 -27.54 -9.53 0.25
N TRP A 553 -26.73 -9.99 1.21
CA TRP A 553 -26.09 -11.32 1.15
C TRP A 553 -27.09 -12.48 1.03
N SER A 554 -28.31 -12.34 1.55
CA SER A 554 -29.37 -13.34 1.41
C SER A 554 -29.80 -13.60 -0.03
N GLN A 555 -29.47 -12.71 -0.96
CA GLN A 555 -29.70 -12.86 -2.40
C GLN A 555 -28.44 -13.33 -3.15
N ALA A 556 -27.39 -13.76 -2.46
CA ALA A 556 -26.19 -14.30 -3.09
C ALA A 556 -26.56 -15.45 -4.03
N THR A 557 -25.88 -15.49 -5.18
CA THR A 557 -25.95 -16.59 -6.14
C THR A 557 -24.53 -17.10 -6.43
N ALA A 558 -24.38 -18.14 -7.25
CA ALA A 558 -23.07 -18.66 -7.61
C ALA A 558 -22.92 -18.76 -9.15
N PRO A 559 -22.77 -17.64 -9.88
CA PRO A 559 -22.47 -17.68 -11.31
C PRO A 559 -21.09 -18.31 -11.57
N LYS A 560 -20.94 -18.93 -12.75
CA LYS A 560 -19.62 -19.32 -13.25
C LYS A 560 -18.94 -18.09 -13.83
N ARG A 561 -17.72 -17.76 -13.39
CA ARG A 561 -16.98 -16.59 -13.88
C ARG A 561 -15.54 -16.91 -14.25
N GLY A 562 -15.06 -16.30 -15.34
CA GLY A 562 -13.64 -16.24 -15.66
C GLY A 562 -12.93 -15.11 -14.89
N ILE A 563 -11.60 -15.10 -14.87
CA ILE A 563 -10.83 -14.03 -14.20
C ILE A 563 -11.12 -12.66 -14.82
N THR A 564 -11.08 -12.55 -16.16
CA THR A 564 -11.35 -11.28 -16.85
C THR A 564 -12.76 -10.80 -16.58
N GLU A 565 -13.75 -11.70 -16.60
CA GLU A 565 -15.14 -11.38 -16.29
C GLU A 565 -15.30 -10.86 -14.85
N MET A 566 -14.59 -11.45 -13.88
CA MET A 566 -14.56 -10.92 -12.51
C MET A 566 -13.92 -9.52 -12.46
N MET A 567 -12.81 -9.29 -13.15
CA MET A 567 -12.17 -7.97 -13.20
C MET A 567 -13.07 -6.90 -13.84
N ASP A 568 -13.79 -7.25 -14.91
CA ASP A 568 -14.80 -6.39 -15.52
C ASP A 568 -15.94 -6.10 -14.53
N TRP A 569 -16.40 -7.12 -13.79
CA TRP A 569 -17.42 -6.96 -12.76
C TRP A 569 -16.97 -6.05 -11.60
N PHE A 570 -15.71 -6.11 -11.17
CA PHE A 570 -15.16 -5.19 -10.16
C PHE A 570 -15.20 -3.73 -10.66
N ARG A 571 -14.85 -3.51 -11.94
CA ARG A 571 -14.90 -2.19 -12.57
C ARG A 571 -16.34 -1.68 -12.63
N ASP A 572 -17.26 -2.51 -13.13
CA ASP A 572 -18.61 -2.07 -13.48
C ASP A 572 -19.50 -1.87 -12.23
N HIS A 573 -19.33 -2.68 -11.18
CA HIS A 573 -20.18 -2.60 -9.98
C HIS A 573 -19.50 -1.93 -8.77
N TYR A 574 -18.17 -1.97 -8.69
CA TYR A 574 -17.41 -1.44 -7.54
C TYR A 574 -16.47 -0.29 -7.93
N GLY A 575 -16.43 0.11 -9.21
CA GLY A 575 -15.56 1.18 -9.70
C GLY A 575 -14.07 0.82 -9.61
N LYS A 576 -13.75 -0.47 -9.47
CA LYS A 576 -12.39 -0.97 -9.21
C LYS A 576 -11.76 -1.50 -10.47
N GLN A 577 -11.02 -0.63 -11.15
CA GLN A 577 -10.37 -0.92 -12.42
C GLN A 577 -8.91 -1.33 -12.20
N TYR A 578 -8.64 -2.63 -12.34
CA TYR A 578 -7.29 -3.18 -12.34
C TYR A 578 -6.67 -3.20 -13.74
N ALA A 579 -5.35 -3.03 -13.80
CA ALA A 579 -4.59 -3.17 -15.04
C ALA A 579 -4.61 -4.63 -15.57
N PRO A 580 -4.48 -4.86 -16.89
CA PRO A 580 -4.58 -6.21 -17.47
C PRO A 580 -3.60 -7.25 -16.92
N ASN A 581 -2.40 -6.82 -16.48
CA ASN A 581 -1.40 -7.70 -15.86
C ASN A 581 -1.86 -8.27 -14.51
N THR A 582 -2.79 -7.62 -13.81
CA THR A 582 -3.35 -8.09 -12.53
C THR A 582 -4.18 -9.38 -12.68
N ARG A 583 -4.56 -9.78 -13.91
CA ARG A 583 -5.26 -11.06 -14.17
C ARG A 583 -4.51 -12.25 -13.59
N GLU A 584 -3.20 -12.28 -13.75
CA GLU A 584 -2.38 -13.38 -13.25
C GLU A 584 -2.28 -13.38 -11.73
N THR A 585 -2.25 -12.19 -11.13
CA THR A 585 -2.27 -11.99 -9.69
C THR A 585 -3.57 -12.49 -9.07
N VAL A 586 -4.74 -12.10 -9.62
CA VAL A 586 -6.06 -12.60 -9.16
C VAL A 586 -6.11 -14.13 -9.22
N ARG A 587 -5.58 -14.72 -10.30
CA ARG A 587 -5.54 -16.18 -10.46
C ARG A 587 -4.63 -16.84 -9.42
N ARG A 588 -3.37 -16.43 -9.33
CA ARG A 588 -2.34 -17.09 -8.53
C ARG A 588 -2.40 -16.80 -7.03
N GLN A 589 -2.80 -15.59 -6.67
CA GLN A 589 -2.77 -15.09 -5.29
C GLN A 589 -4.17 -14.95 -4.67
N THR A 590 -5.24 -15.28 -5.37
CA THR A 590 -6.58 -15.36 -4.77
C THR A 590 -7.30 -16.65 -5.17
N MET A 591 -7.52 -16.90 -6.45
CA MET A 591 -8.34 -18.03 -6.90
C MET A 591 -7.74 -19.38 -6.55
N HIS A 592 -6.43 -19.57 -6.70
CA HIS A 592 -5.76 -20.80 -6.27
C HIS A 592 -5.99 -21.08 -4.78
N GLN A 593 -5.88 -20.06 -3.92
CA GLN A 593 -6.08 -20.21 -2.48
C GLN A 593 -7.55 -20.46 -2.15
N PHE A 594 -8.48 -19.81 -2.84
CA PHE A 594 -9.92 -20.05 -2.69
C PHE A 594 -10.30 -21.49 -3.07
N VAL A 595 -9.63 -22.07 -4.06
CA VAL A 595 -9.79 -23.49 -4.42
C VAL A 595 -9.16 -24.42 -3.39
N GLN A 596 -7.95 -24.11 -2.91
CA GLN A 596 -7.24 -24.89 -1.89
C GLN A 596 -8.01 -24.92 -0.55
N MET A 597 -8.74 -23.86 -0.22
CA MET A 597 -9.57 -23.80 0.98
C MET A 597 -10.99 -24.34 0.77
N GLY A 598 -11.31 -24.89 -0.40
CA GLY A 598 -12.63 -25.46 -0.70
C GLY A 598 -13.77 -24.45 -0.82
N LEU A 599 -13.47 -23.14 -0.94
CA LEU A 599 -14.46 -22.08 -1.11
C LEU A 599 -15.00 -22.05 -2.55
N VAL A 600 -14.16 -22.39 -3.51
CA VAL A 600 -14.41 -22.28 -4.95
C VAL A 600 -14.08 -23.59 -5.65
N VAL A 601 -14.85 -23.91 -6.69
CA VAL A 601 -14.64 -25.05 -7.59
C VAL A 601 -14.15 -24.54 -8.94
N GLU A 602 -13.17 -25.24 -9.52
CA GLU A 602 -12.63 -24.95 -10.86
C GLU A 602 -13.38 -25.75 -11.92
N ASN A 603 -13.71 -25.08 -13.03
CA ASN A 603 -14.36 -25.65 -14.21
C ASN A 603 -15.50 -26.64 -13.90
N PRO A 604 -16.50 -26.25 -13.08
CA PRO A 604 -17.60 -27.14 -12.71
C PRO A 604 -18.42 -27.63 -13.92
N ASP A 605 -18.32 -26.92 -15.06
CA ASP A 605 -18.95 -27.29 -16.33
C ASP A 605 -18.13 -28.28 -17.17
N LYS A 606 -16.81 -28.31 -17.01
CA LYS A 606 -15.90 -29.24 -17.71
C LYS A 606 -14.65 -29.53 -16.87
N PRO A 607 -14.67 -30.55 -15.99
CA PRO A 607 -13.56 -30.84 -15.07
C PRO A 607 -12.22 -31.20 -15.75
N ASP A 608 -12.26 -31.78 -16.95
CA ASP A 608 -11.11 -32.19 -17.76
C ASP A 608 -10.55 -31.05 -18.65
N ARG A 609 -10.91 -29.79 -18.38
CA ARG A 609 -10.47 -28.65 -19.18
C ARG A 609 -8.95 -28.47 -19.10
N PRO A 610 -8.25 -28.26 -20.24
CA PRO A 610 -6.81 -27.98 -20.23
C PRO A 610 -6.46 -26.73 -19.41
N ILE A 611 -5.35 -26.78 -18.67
CA ILE A 611 -4.88 -25.72 -17.75
C ILE A 611 -4.69 -24.36 -18.44
N ASN A 612 -4.33 -24.35 -19.73
CA ASN A 612 -4.12 -23.16 -20.53
C ASN A 612 -5.38 -22.67 -21.29
N SER A 613 -6.55 -23.25 -21.01
CA SER A 613 -7.78 -22.90 -21.72
C SER A 613 -8.23 -21.47 -21.43
N PRO A 614 -8.54 -20.65 -22.45
CA PRO A 614 -9.08 -19.30 -22.24
C PRO A 614 -10.48 -19.30 -21.63
N LYS A 615 -11.14 -20.47 -21.58
CA LYS A 615 -12.46 -20.62 -20.98
C LYS A 615 -12.39 -20.94 -19.48
N TRP A 616 -11.20 -21.08 -18.87
CA TRP A 616 -11.07 -21.45 -17.46
C TRP A 616 -11.98 -20.60 -16.55
N CYS A 617 -12.80 -21.25 -15.74
CA CYS A 617 -13.80 -20.57 -14.92
C CYS A 617 -13.89 -21.14 -13.50
N TYR A 618 -14.48 -20.33 -12.62
CA TYR A 618 -14.61 -20.56 -11.19
C TYR A 618 -16.07 -20.38 -10.76
N GLN A 619 -16.49 -21.08 -9.71
CA GLN A 619 -17.81 -20.95 -9.11
C GLN A 619 -17.73 -21.20 -7.61
N LEU A 620 -18.54 -20.51 -6.80
CA LEU A 620 -18.63 -20.84 -5.37
C LEU A 620 -19.10 -22.27 -5.18
N HIS A 621 -18.49 -22.95 -4.20
CA HIS A 621 -19.02 -24.21 -3.73
C HIS A 621 -20.41 -24.00 -3.09
N GLN A 622 -21.34 -24.94 -3.24
CA GLN A 622 -22.72 -24.80 -2.78
C GLN A 622 -22.83 -24.52 -1.26
N GLN A 623 -21.91 -25.06 -0.47
CA GLN A 623 -21.89 -24.89 0.98
C GLN A 623 -21.31 -23.53 1.37
N ALA A 624 -20.41 -22.98 0.55
CA ALA A 624 -19.96 -21.61 0.69
C ALA A 624 -21.12 -20.65 0.38
N LEU A 625 -21.84 -20.88 -0.72
CA LEU A 625 -23.02 -20.08 -1.07
C LEU A 625 -24.06 -20.06 0.07
N SER A 626 -24.37 -21.24 0.62
CA SER A 626 -25.34 -21.37 1.71
C SER A 626 -24.89 -20.63 2.98
N LEU A 627 -23.58 -20.62 3.27
CA LEU A 627 -23.01 -19.82 4.37
C LEU A 627 -23.19 -18.32 4.10
N LEU A 628 -22.82 -17.85 2.90
CA LEU A 628 -22.91 -16.44 2.54
C LEU A 628 -24.35 -15.91 2.64
N GLN A 629 -25.34 -16.71 2.20
CA GLN A 629 -26.77 -16.32 2.24
C GLN A 629 -27.32 -16.04 3.64
N VAL A 630 -26.67 -16.53 4.69
CA VAL A 630 -27.09 -16.33 6.08
C VAL A 630 -26.21 -15.34 6.84
N TYR A 631 -25.30 -14.64 6.16
CA TYR A 631 -24.45 -13.62 6.77
C TYR A 631 -25.29 -12.50 7.41
N GLY A 632 -24.93 -12.12 8.64
CA GLY A 632 -25.65 -11.12 9.44
C GLY A 632 -26.91 -11.64 10.15
N SER A 633 -27.31 -12.90 9.95
CA SER A 633 -28.43 -13.51 10.67
C SER A 633 -27.99 -14.23 11.95
N GLU A 634 -28.93 -14.53 12.85
CA GLU A 634 -28.69 -15.33 14.06
C GLU A 634 -28.15 -16.75 13.77
N ARG A 635 -28.35 -17.24 12.54
CA ARG A 635 -27.89 -18.57 12.08
C ARG A 635 -26.45 -18.59 11.61
N TRP A 636 -25.78 -17.44 11.54
CA TRP A 636 -24.43 -17.31 10.99
C TRP A 636 -23.41 -18.24 11.65
N GLU A 637 -23.35 -18.28 12.98
CA GLU A 637 -22.35 -19.08 13.70
C GLU A 637 -22.58 -20.59 13.58
N GLU A 638 -23.83 -21.02 13.45
CA GLU A 638 -24.15 -22.41 13.17
C GLU A 638 -23.73 -22.79 11.75
N ALA A 639 -24.14 -21.99 10.75
CA ALA A 639 -23.78 -22.23 9.35
C ALA A 639 -22.26 -22.21 9.12
N ARG A 640 -21.53 -21.33 9.80
CA ARG A 640 -20.06 -21.24 9.72
C ARG A 640 -19.38 -22.50 10.24
N ARG A 641 -19.86 -23.07 11.35
CA ARG A 641 -19.35 -24.35 11.88
C ARG A 641 -19.63 -25.50 10.91
N ASN A 642 -20.84 -25.56 10.36
CA ASN A 642 -21.22 -26.58 9.38
C ASN A 642 -20.38 -26.47 8.09
N TYR A 643 -20.11 -25.24 7.64
CA TYR A 643 -19.21 -24.99 6.50
C TYR A 643 -17.79 -25.50 6.78
N ALA A 644 -17.22 -25.22 7.96
CA ALA A 644 -15.88 -25.70 8.32
C ALA A 644 -15.77 -27.23 8.30
N VAL A 645 -16.79 -27.94 8.81
CA VAL A 645 -16.86 -29.40 8.74
C VAL A 645 -16.97 -29.88 7.28
N SER A 646 -17.86 -29.24 6.49
CA SER A 646 -18.03 -29.56 5.07
C SER A 646 -16.73 -29.42 4.29
N VAL A 647 -16.03 -28.30 4.44
CA VAL A 647 -14.74 -28.04 3.76
C VAL A 647 -13.70 -29.07 4.17
N THR A 648 -13.59 -29.40 5.46
CA THR A 648 -12.66 -30.43 5.94
C THR A 648 -12.92 -31.76 5.25
N ASN A 649 -14.18 -32.18 5.16
CA ASN A 649 -14.56 -33.42 4.47
C ASN A 649 -14.26 -33.37 2.96
N LEU A 650 -14.52 -32.24 2.30
CA LEU A 650 -14.21 -32.03 0.87
C LEU A 650 -12.71 -32.14 0.60
N LEU A 651 -11.88 -31.50 1.42
CA LEU A 651 -10.42 -31.54 1.30
C LEU A 651 -9.88 -32.95 1.58
N GLN A 652 -10.42 -33.66 2.58
CA GLN A 652 -10.07 -35.06 2.86
C GLN A 652 -10.47 -36.00 1.72
N ALA A 653 -11.66 -35.80 1.12
CA ALA A 653 -12.10 -36.60 -0.03
C ALA A 653 -11.23 -36.35 -1.27
N ARG A 654 -10.81 -35.09 -1.50
CA ARG A 654 -9.85 -34.73 -2.56
C ARG A 654 -8.51 -35.43 -2.36
N ASN A 655 -8.03 -35.52 -1.12
CA ASN A 655 -6.78 -36.24 -0.80
C ASN A 655 -6.91 -37.77 -0.94
N ARG A 656 -8.11 -38.35 -0.75
CA ARG A 656 -8.36 -39.79 -0.94
C ARG A 656 -8.44 -40.22 -2.41
N ASN A 657 -8.75 -39.29 -3.31
CA ASN A 657 -8.87 -39.53 -4.76
C ASN A 657 -7.59 -39.16 -5.55
N LEU A 658 -6.43 -39.02 -4.88
CA LEU A 658 -5.15 -38.79 -5.56
C LEU A 658 -4.75 -40.05 -6.32
N SER A 659 -4.65 -39.96 -7.65
CA SER A 659 -4.01 -40.96 -8.50
C SER A 659 -2.58 -41.27 -7.99
N MET A 660 -2.17 -42.53 -7.96
CA MET A 660 -0.81 -42.91 -7.55
C MET A 660 0.09 -43.05 -8.78
N ILE A 661 1.34 -42.58 -8.70
CA ILE A 661 2.35 -42.70 -9.74
C ILE A 661 3.29 -43.86 -9.38
N PRO A 662 3.46 -44.89 -10.23
CA PRO A 662 4.44 -45.94 -10.02
C PRO A 662 5.86 -45.42 -10.31
N ILE A 663 6.83 -45.85 -9.50
CA ILE A 663 8.24 -45.44 -9.59
C ILE A 663 9.13 -46.65 -9.39
N THR A 664 10.20 -46.74 -10.17
CA THR A 664 11.25 -47.76 -10.00
C THR A 664 12.48 -47.16 -9.32
N LEU A 665 12.90 -47.75 -8.20
CA LEU A 665 14.13 -47.39 -7.50
C LEU A 665 15.37 -47.86 -8.29
N PRO A 666 16.56 -47.28 -8.01
CA PRO A 666 17.82 -47.69 -8.67
C PRO A 666 18.21 -49.16 -8.51
N ASP A 667 17.68 -49.86 -7.50
CA ASP A 667 17.88 -51.30 -7.26
C ASP A 667 16.83 -52.20 -7.95
N GLY A 668 15.90 -51.61 -8.68
CA GLY A 668 14.81 -52.29 -9.39
C GLY A 668 13.52 -52.48 -8.58
N GLN A 669 13.47 -52.05 -7.31
CA GLN A 669 12.25 -52.13 -6.51
C GLN A 669 11.18 -51.13 -6.99
N ALA A 670 9.92 -51.56 -7.06
CA ALA A 670 8.80 -50.67 -7.40
C ALA A 670 8.16 -50.07 -6.14
N ILE A 671 7.98 -48.75 -6.12
CA ILE A 671 7.24 -47.98 -5.10
C ILE A 671 6.15 -47.13 -5.75
N GLN A 672 5.25 -46.54 -4.95
CA GLN A 672 4.20 -45.65 -5.45
C GLN A 672 4.22 -44.31 -4.70
N LEU A 673 4.17 -43.19 -5.42
CA LEU A 673 4.02 -41.83 -4.88
C LEU A 673 2.65 -41.25 -5.18
N SER A 674 2.17 -40.31 -4.37
CA SER A 674 0.94 -39.56 -4.66
C SER A 674 1.11 -38.65 -5.89
N SER A 675 0.09 -38.52 -6.76
CA SER A 675 0.17 -37.67 -7.96
C SER A 675 0.05 -36.19 -7.61
N GLY A 676 1.10 -35.41 -7.87
CA GLY A 676 1.07 -33.94 -7.82
C GLY A 676 2.31 -33.32 -7.16
N GLY A 677 2.50 -32.02 -7.38
CA GLY A 677 3.57 -31.24 -6.75
C GLY A 677 4.97 -31.76 -7.08
N GLN A 678 5.82 -31.86 -6.06
CA GLN A 678 7.23 -32.29 -6.16
C GLN A 678 7.42 -33.76 -6.55
N ASN A 679 6.40 -34.61 -6.40
CA ASN A 679 6.53 -36.06 -6.59
C ASN A 679 6.78 -36.48 -8.04
N ILE A 680 6.36 -35.67 -9.02
CA ILE A 680 6.70 -35.90 -10.43
C ILE A 680 8.20 -35.73 -10.64
N LEU A 681 8.79 -34.69 -10.04
CA LEU A 681 10.21 -34.43 -10.14
C LEU A 681 11.04 -35.44 -9.32
N ILE A 682 10.54 -35.90 -8.17
CA ILE A 682 11.16 -36.99 -7.41
C ILE A 682 11.22 -38.28 -8.24
N LYS A 683 10.18 -38.58 -9.01
CA LYS A 683 10.23 -39.69 -9.97
C LYS A 683 11.36 -39.50 -10.98
N ASP A 684 11.47 -38.32 -11.60
CA ASP A 684 12.54 -38.04 -12.57
C ASP A 684 13.94 -38.13 -11.93
N ILE A 685 14.08 -37.71 -10.67
CA ILE A 685 15.33 -37.90 -9.91
C ILE A 685 15.67 -39.39 -9.79
N LEU A 686 14.72 -40.22 -9.36
CA LEU A 686 14.96 -41.64 -9.12
C LEU A 686 15.19 -42.44 -10.41
N GLU A 687 14.45 -42.13 -11.48
CA GLU A 687 14.49 -42.89 -12.74
C GLU A 687 15.50 -42.34 -13.76
N SER A 688 15.88 -41.05 -13.67
CA SER A 688 16.79 -40.43 -14.64
C SER A 688 18.09 -39.93 -14.01
N PHE A 689 18.05 -39.20 -12.89
CA PHE A 689 19.26 -38.69 -12.24
C PHE A 689 20.07 -39.81 -11.58
N CYS A 690 19.45 -40.64 -10.74
CA CYS A 690 20.16 -41.65 -9.96
C CYS A 690 20.92 -42.66 -10.84
N PRO A 691 20.34 -43.21 -11.93
CA PRO A 691 21.07 -44.11 -12.82
C PRO A 691 22.27 -43.47 -13.53
N ARG A 692 22.26 -42.15 -13.73
CA ARG A 692 23.32 -41.41 -14.44
C ARG A 692 24.44 -40.96 -13.53
N PHE A 693 24.10 -40.33 -12.41
CA PHE A 693 25.06 -39.62 -11.56
C PHE A 693 25.41 -40.37 -10.28
N THR A 694 24.57 -41.32 -9.86
CA THR A 694 24.82 -42.19 -8.70
C THR A 694 24.56 -43.66 -9.06
N PRO A 695 25.18 -44.23 -10.12
CA PRO A 695 24.93 -45.59 -10.54
C PRO A 695 25.28 -46.59 -9.42
N GLY A 696 24.37 -47.51 -9.11
CA GLY A 696 24.52 -48.43 -7.97
C GLY A 696 24.36 -47.77 -6.59
N GLY A 697 23.88 -46.52 -6.55
CA GLY A 697 23.55 -45.81 -5.32
C GLY A 697 22.34 -46.41 -4.60
N VAL A 698 22.34 -46.33 -3.27
CA VAL A 698 21.25 -46.81 -2.42
C VAL A 698 20.40 -45.64 -1.97
N VAL A 699 19.10 -45.67 -2.26
CA VAL A 699 18.17 -44.66 -1.77
C VAL A 699 17.90 -44.92 -0.29
N LEU A 700 18.23 -43.97 0.56
CA LEU A 700 18.07 -44.08 2.02
C LEU A 700 16.82 -43.37 2.52
N TYR A 701 16.34 -42.36 1.80
CA TYR A 701 15.22 -41.54 2.22
C TYR A 701 14.46 -40.96 1.02
N ILE A 702 13.13 -40.99 1.07
CA ILE A 702 12.20 -40.28 0.15
C ILE A 702 11.04 -39.69 0.97
N GLY A 703 10.86 -38.37 0.90
CA GLY A 703 9.72 -37.67 1.48
C GLY A 703 8.53 -37.57 0.51
N ASP A 704 7.30 -37.85 0.96
CA ASP A 704 6.07 -37.55 0.23
C ASP A 704 5.50 -36.20 0.67
N ALA A 705 4.85 -35.47 -0.25
CA ALA A 705 4.27 -34.13 -0.03
C ALA A 705 3.14 -34.08 1.03
N GLY A 706 2.72 -35.24 1.57
CA GLY A 706 1.68 -35.40 2.59
C GLY A 706 2.19 -35.75 4.00
N ASP A 707 3.42 -35.36 4.36
CA ASP A 707 4.06 -35.62 5.67
C ASP A 707 4.25 -37.12 6.03
N LYS A 708 4.26 -38.01 5.03
CA LYS A 708 4.62 -39.43 5.20
C LYS A 708 5.90 -39.74 4.43
N PHE A 709 6.82 -40.48 5.04
CA PHE A 709 8.02 -40.98 4.37
C PHE A 709 7.67 -42.25 3.59
N ILE A 710 8.14 -42.36 2.34
CA ILE A 710 7.94 -43.58 1.54
C ILE A 710 9.08 -44.58 1.80
N ILE A 711 10.30 -44.06 1.92
CA ILE A 711 11.49 -44.82 2.31
C ILE A 711 12.19 -44.04 3.41
N ASN A 712 12.57 -44.73 4.48
CA ASN A 712 13.35 -44.17 5.58
C ASN A 712 14.21 -45.26 6.21
N GLU A 713 15.41 -45.46 5.69
CA GLU A 713 16.37 -46.47 6.13
C GLU A 713 17.15 -45.99 7.37
N THR A 714 16.45 -45.67 8.46
CA THR A 714 17.05 -45.14 9.69
C THR A 714 18.12 -46.07 10.26
N GLN A 715 17.97 -47.39 10.07
CA GLN A 715 18.98 -48.37 10.47
C GLN A 715 20.29 -48.21 9.67
N LYS A 716 20.22 -48.01 8.36
CA LYS A 716 21.43 -47.77 7.54
C LYS A 716 22.12 -46.47 7.91
N PHE A 717 21.38 -45.40 8.19
CA PHE A 717 21.98 -44.16 8.70
C PHE A 717 22.80 -44.41 9.98
N ARG A 718 22.27 -45.20 10.92
CA ARG A 718 22.99 -45.59 12.14
C ARG A 718 24.20 -46.49 11.86
N GLU A 719 24.08 -47.47 10.97
CA GLU A 719 25.19 -48.34 10.54
C GLU A 719 26.32 -47.54 9.89
N MET A 720 26.00 -46.42 9.23
CA MET A 720 26.96 -45.47 8.67
C MET A 720 27.51 -44.46 9.70
N GLY A 721 27.11 -44.55 10.96
CA GLY A 721 27.51 -43.63 12.04
C GLY A 721 26.88 -42.24 11.93
N ILE A 722 25.73 -42.12 11.26
CA ILE A 722 25.02 -40.86 11.07
C ILE A 722 23.89 -40.75 12.11
N GLU A 723 24.03 -39.81 13.04
CA GLU A 723 23.01 -39.48 14.02
C GLU A 723 22.22 -38.28 13.53
N LEU A 724 20.98 -38.52 13.06
CA LEU A 724 20.09 -37.48 12.58
C LEU A 724 19.25 -36.92 13.73
N ASP A 725 19.14 -35.59 13.80
CA ASP A 725 18.26 -34.89 14.73
C ASP A 725 16.78 -35.26 14.43
N PRO A 726 16.01 -35.78 15.40
CA PRO A 726 14.59 -36.11 15.22
C PRO A 726 13.71 -34.93 14.79
N HIS A 727 14.16 -33.70 15.04
CA HIS A 727 13.45 -32.47 14.71
C HIS A 727 14.05 -31.75 13.48
N GLY A 728 15.12 -32.28 12.89
CA GLY A 728 15.77 -31.73 11.71
C GLY A 728 14.96 -31.98 10.43
N LYS A 729 14.81 -30.95 9.60
CA LYS A 729 14.11 -31.07 8.31
C LYS A 729 14.99 -31.77 7.27
N MET A 730 14.68 -33.03 6.96
CA MET A 730 15.32 -33.83 5.91
C MET A 730 15.17 -33.20 4.50
N PRO A 731 16.08 -33.51 3.56
CA PRO A 731 15.89 -33.18 2.15
C PRO A 731 14.86 -34.11 1.49
N ASP A 732 14.41 -33.81 0.28
CA ASP A 732 13.37 -34.61 -0.40
C ASP A 732 13.83 -36.03 -0.72
N VAL A 733 15.08 -36.19 -1.17
CA VAL A 733 15.71 -37.50 -1.45
C VAL A 733 17.13 -37.56 -0.89
N VAL A 734 17.50 -38.69 -0.28
CA VAL A 734 18.89 -39.00 0.11
C VAL A 734 19.36 -40.27 -0.56
N VAL A 735 20.49 -40.18 -1.27
CA VAL A 735 21.12 -41.32 -1.95
C VAL A 735 22.54 -41.51 -1.43
N TYR A 736 22.88 -42.73 -1.04
CA TYR A 736 24.25 -43.12 -0.73
C TYR A 736 24.94 -43.69 -1.97
N HIS A 737 25.90 -42.95 -2.49
CA HIS A 737 26.73 -43.36 -3.62
C HIS A 737 27.96 -44.12 -3.13
N ARG A 738 27.91 -45.45 -3.25
CA ARG A 738 28.89 -46.36 -2.63
C ARG A 738 30.31 -46.21 -3.19
N GLN A 739 30.43 -45.95 -4.49
CA GLN A 739 31.73 -46.00 -5.17
C GLN A 739 32.66 -44.83 -4.77
N GLN A 740 32.10 -43.66 -4.46
CA GLN A 740 32.83 -42.44 -4.10
C GLN A 740 32.66 -42.11 -2.60
N ASP A 741 31.92 -42.94 -1.86
CA ASP A 741 31.53 -42.74 -0.46
C ASP A 741 30.88 -41.37 -0.20
N TRP A 742 29.88 -41.03 -1.02
CA TRP A 742 29.14 -39.76 -0.94
C TRP A 742 27.69 -39.94 -0.51
N LEU A 743 27.17 -38.97 0.26
CA LEU A 743 25.75 -38.75 0.46
C LEU A 743 25.29 -37.63 -0.46
N VAL A 744 24.40 -37.96 -1.39
CA VAL A 744 23.79 -37.02 -2.32
C VAL A 744 22.43 -36.60 -1.74
N LEU A 745 22.34 -35.33 -1.35
CA LEU A 745 21.18 -34.71 -0.71
C LEU A 745 20.46 -33.87 -1.77
N ILE A 746 19.25 -34.28 -2.15
CA ILE A 746 18.54 -33.73 -3.31
C ILE A 746 17.25 -33.05 -2.87
N GLU A 747 17.06 -31.80 -3.26
CA GLU A 747 15.81 -31.03 -3.06
C GLU A 747 15.08 -30.87 -4.42
N ALA A 748 13.81 -31.25 -4.47
CA ALA A 748 12.97 -31.22 -5.67
C ALA A 748 12.15 -29.92 -5.72
N VAL A 749 12.61 -28.94 -6.51
CA VAL A 749 12.01 -27.60 -6.49
C VAL A 749 10.76 -27.53 -7.35
N THR A 750 9.62 -27.31 -6.68
CA THR A 750 8.34 -26.92 -7.31
C THR A 750 7.76 -25.67 -6.68
N SER A 751 7.58 -25.64 -5.35
CA SER A 751 7.08 -24.48 -4.59
C SER A 751 7.90 -24.10 -3.34
N HIS A 752 8.79 -24.98 -2.86
CA HIS A 752 9.48 -24.82 -1.57
C HIS A 752 10.91 -24.22 -1.65
N GLY A 753 11.32 -23.76 -2.84
CA GLY A 753 12.61 -23.07 -3.06
C GLY A 753 13.81 -24.03 -3.19
N PRO A 754 14.97 -23.54 -3.69
CA PRO A 754 16.18 -24.34 -3.93
C PRO A 754 17.00 -24.58 -2.65
N VAL A 755 18.10 -25.34 -2.78
CA VAL A 755 19.17 -25.35 -1.77
C VAL A 755 19.89 -23.99 -1.78
N ASN A 756 19.33 -23.03 -1.05
CA ASN A 756 19.93 -21.72 -0.81
C ASN A 756 20.97 -21.77 0.31
N LEU A 757 21.70 -20.67 0.55
CA LEU A 757 22.78 -20.61 1.54
C LEU A 757 22.33 -21.07 2.94
N LYS A 758 21.11 -20.69 3.35
CA LYS A 758 20.54 -21.09 4.64
C LYS A 758 20.30 -22.60 4.67
N ARG A 759 19.60 -23.14 3.66
CA ARG A 759 19.26 -24.55 3.56
C ARG A 759 20.50 -25.44 3.43
N HIS A 760 21.50 -24.99 2.69
CA HIS A 760 22.80 -25.63 2.59
C HIS A 760 23.45 -25.81 3.97
N ASN A 761 23.50 -24.74 4.78
CA ASN A 761 24.04 -24.80 6.13
C ASN A 761 23.21 -25.69 7.07
N GLU A 762 21.88 -25.65 6.97
CA GLU A 762 20.99 -26.53 7.72
C GLU A 762 21.25 -28.01 7.40
N LEU A 763 21.36 -28.38 6.12
CA LEU A 763 21.65 -29.75 5.71
C LEU A 763 23.06 -30.18 6.12
N LYS A 764 24.06 -29.30 5.97
CA LYS A 764 25.43 -29.56 6.43
C LYS A 764 25.49 -29.82 7.94
N GLN A 765 24.71 -29.08 8.72
CA GLN A 765 24.58 -29.30 10.16
C GLN A 765 23.82 -30.60 10.48
N LEU A 766 22.73 -30.89 9.77
CA LEU A 766 21.94 -32.11 9.97
C LEU A 766 22.76 -33.38 9.71
N PHE A 767 23.65 -33.34 8.72
CA PHE A 767 24.53 -34.46 8.36
C PHE A 767 25.96 -34.31 8.90
N GLN A 768 26.19 -33.45 9.90
CA GLN A 768 27.54 -33.13 10.41
C GLN A 768 28.28 -34.34 11.00
N SER A 769 27.55 -35.35 11.51
CA SER A 769 28.14 -36.58 12.06
C SER A 769 28.65 -37.51 10.96
N SER A 770 28.29 -37.25 9.70
CA SER A 770 28.72 -38.05 8.55
C SER A 770 30.21 -37.85 8.28
N ARG A 771 30.95 -38.95 8.15
CA ARG A 771 32.33 -38.95 7.64
C ARG A 771 32.40 -39.02 6.11
N LYS A 772 31.24 -39.11 5.43
CA LYS A 772 31.09 -39.23 3.98
C LYS A 772 31.11 -37.86 3.32
N GLY A 773 31.53 -37.79 2.06
CA GLY A 773 31.41 -36.55 1.28
C GLY A 773 29.95 -36.16 1.11
N LEU A 774 29.62 -34.88 1.28
CA LEU A 774 28.26 -34.37 1.08
C LEU A 774 28.18 -33.69 -0.30
N VAL A 775 27.20 -34.09 -1.10
CA VAL A 775 26.88 -33.48 -2.39
C VAL A 775 25.46 -32.92 -2.30
N PHE A 776 25.32 -31.62 -2.50
CA PHE A 776 24.02 -30.94 -2.45
C PHE A 776 23.51 -30.70 -3.85
N VAL A 777 22.31 -31.21 -4.15
CA VAL A 777 21.72 -31.11 -5.49
C VAL A 777 20.37 -30.41 -5.41
N THR A 778 20.19 -29.37 -6.20
CA THR A 778 18.87 -28.79 -6.45
C THR A 778 18.36 -29.32 -7.79
N ALA A 779 17.21 -30.00 -7.77
CA ALA A 779 16.58 -30.52 -8.98
C ALA A 779 15.45 -29.59 -9.44
N PHE A 780 15.38 -29.32 -10.75
CA PHE A 780 14.28 -28.58 -11.39
C PHE A 780 13.64 -29.38 -12.53
N PRO A 781 12.36 -29.18 -12.83
CA PRO A 781 11.72 -29.77 -14.01
C PRO A 781 12.30 -29.24 -15.33
N SER A 782 12.66 -27.95 -15.40
CA SER A 782 13.23 -27.32 -16.60
C SER A 782 14.16 -26.16 -16.28
N ARG A 783 15.04 -25.80 -17.23
CA ARG A 783 15.92 -24.62 -17.10
C ARG A 783 15.10 -23.33 -16.93
N ARG A 784 13.92 -23.26 -17.54
CA ARG A 784 13.00 -22.11 -17.39
C ARG A 784 12.57 -21.93 -15.94
N GLU A 785 12.29 -23.02 -15.22
CA GLU A 785 11.92 -22.93 -13.81
C GLU A 785 13.12 -22.58 -12.93
N MET A 786 14.29 -23.13 -13.23
CA MET A 786 15.56 -22.76 -12.58
C MET A 786 15.84 -21.25 -12.64
N THR A 787 15.57 -20.56 -13.76
CA THR A 787 15.86 -19.11 -13.88
C THR A 787 15.18 -18.25 -12.81
N ARG A 788 14.04 -18.68 -12.27
CA ARG A 788 13.32 -17.94 -11.21
C ARG A 788 14.07 -17.94 -9.88
N TYR A 789 14.89 -18.96 -9.66
CA TYR A 789 15.58 -19.22 -8.39
C TYR A 789 17.10 -19.04 -8.51
N LEU A 790 17.59 -18.67 -9.70
CA LEU A 790 19.01 -18.64 -10.03
C LEU A 790 19.85 -17.81 -9.04
N ALA A 791 19.30 -16.68 -8.57
CA ALA A 791 19.97 -15.80 -7.62
C ALA A 791 20.00 -16.34 -6.17
N GLU A 792 19.19 -17.35 -5.87
CA GLU A 792 19.04 -17.92 -4.52
C GLU A 792 19.84 -19.21 -4.33
N ILE A 793 20.24 -19.88 -5.41
CA ILE A 793 21.00 -21.14 -5.37
C ILE A 793 22.35 -20.89 -4.70
N SER A 794 22.69 -21.70 -3.71
CA SER A 794 23.95 -21.57 -2.98
C SER A 794 25.15 -21.92 -3.86
N TRP A 795 26.27 -21.21 -3.68
CA TRP A 795 27.57 -21.70 -4.13
C TRP A 795 27.90 -23.05 -3.46
N GLU A 796 28.83 -23.80 -4.06
CA GLU A 796 29.22 -25.16 -3.62
C GLU A 796 28.07 -26.18 -3.72
N THR A 797 27.12 -25.96 -4.63
CA THR A 797 26.03 -26.89 -4.91
C THR A 797 25.94 -27.24 -6.39
N GLU A 798 25.27 -28.36 -6.65
CA GLU A 798 24.98 -28.86 -7.99
C GLU A 798 23.52 -28.61 -8.33
N VAL A 799 23.26 -28.38 -9.62
CA VAL A 799 21.90 -28.23 -10.14
C VAL A 799 21.67 -29.23 -11.26
N TRP A 800 20.59 -29.99 -11.12
CA TRP A 800 20.12 -30.93 -12.14
C TRP A 800 18.78 -30.49 -12.70
N VAL A 801 18.55 -30.76 -13.99
CA VAL A 801 17.33 -30.37 -14.68
C VAL A 801 16.76 -31.57 -15.43
N ALA A 802 15.51 -31.93 -15.14
CA ALA A 802 14.88 -33.14 -15.66
C ALA A 802 14.69 -33.14 -17.18
N ASP A 803 14.43 -31.99 -17.80
CA ASP A 803 14.29 -31.85 -19.26
C ASP A 803 15.62 -32.00 -20.03
N GLN A 804 16.76 -32.01 -19.31
CA GLN A 804 18.10 -32.21 -19.86
C GLN A 804 18.89 -33.15 -18.96
N PRO A 805 18.44 -34.42 -18.84
CA PRO A 805 18.82 -35.30 -17.74
C PRO A 805 20.28 -35.75 -17.79
N ASP A 806 20.95 -35.62 -18.93
CA ASP A 806 22.35 -36.01 -19.13
C ASP A 806 23.37 -34.96 -18.63
N HIS A 807 22.90 -33.79 -18.18
CA HIS A 807 23.74 -32.67 -17.81
C HIS A 807 23.60 -32.26 -16.33
N MET A 808 24.67 -31.69 -15.78
CA MET A 808 24.73 -31.10 -14.44
C MET A 808 25.30 -29.69 -14.55
N ILE A 809 24.80 -28.76 -13.74
CA ILE A 809 25.34 -27.41 -13.63
C ILE A 809 26.01 -27.26 -12.26
N HIS A 810 27.27 -26.86 -12.27
CA HIS A 810 28.09 -26.71 -11.07
C HIS A 810 28.17 -25.24 -10.65
N PHE A 811 27.73 -24.90 -9.43
CA PHE A 811 27.79 -23.53 -8.89
C PHE A 811 29.04 -23.35 -8.02
N ASN A 812 30.24 -23.45 -8.61
CA ASN A 812 31.54 -22.95 -8.09
C ASN A 812 32.66 -23.28 -9.11
N GLY A 813 33.90 -22.79 -8.89
CA GLY A 813 35.08 -23.56 -9.31
C GLY A 813 36.22 -22.82 -9.99
N GLU A 814 37.38 -22.77 -9.33
CA GLU A 814 38.69 -22.59 -9.98
C GLU A 814 39.22 -23.91 -10.58
N ARG A 815 38.79 -25.06 -10.05
CA ARG A 815 39.26 -26.42 -10.43
C ARG A 815 38.62 -27.02 -11.69
N PHE A 816 37.63 -26.35 -12.28
CA PHE A 816 36.81 -26.89 -13.39
C PHE A 816 36.99 -26.12 -14.71
N LEU A 817 37.93 -25.16 -14.77
CA LEU A 817 38.24 -24.44 -16.01
C LEU A 817 39.17 -25.28 -16.89
N GLY A 818 38.67 -25.67 -18.06
CA GLY A 818 39.43 -26.37 -19.09
C GLY A 818 38.56 -26.61 -20.33
N PRO A 819 39.15 -26.94 -21.49
CA PRO A 819 38.39 -27.40 -22.65
C PRO A 819 37.59 -28.66 -22.31
N TYR A 820 36.35 -28.77 -22.83
CA TYR A 820 35.54 -29.99 -22.75
C TYR A 820 36.11 -31.12 -23.61
#